data_AF-A0A6F8XNH4-F1
#
_entry.id   AF-A0A6F8XNH4-F1
#
_cell.length_a   1.000
_cell.length_b   1.000
_cell.length_c   1.000
_cell.angle_alpha   90.00
_cell.angle_beta   90.00
_cell.angle_gamma   90.00
#
_symmetry.space_group_name_H-M   'P 1'
#
loop_
_entity.id
_entity.type
_entity.pdbx_description
1 polymer ?
#
loop_
_entity_poly.entity_id
_entity_poly.type
_entity_poly.pdbx_seq_one_letter_code
_entity_poly.pdbx_strand_id
1 'polypeptide(L)'
;MGTWQRWRRGRHASRSVVMALAVALTVTFVPTPAQAAPPPQEPGVTLRVYDVQTPLNEICALKSGQTPNVDKLMSTVNWSAVADFGFDNFFVAHVLGYVNISTAGSYTFRLTSDDGSRLLIDDTLVINHDGLHGPTPMEGSINLTAGYHALRIEHFERDGGQQLTLDWRPPGASAFTLVPNSVLSTDAGVVRVTAPGRKECEGAGDSPGDGLQLTGVHPGYTLTNLRPGTFQPKVTGMDWLPDGRLVISTWGGSDDSGTSQAGEVWILGNTGGNTSPGNVTTKRIGSALKEPMGLKIVDGTVYVTEKQRLTALVDTNGDEVADRYDTIATWPYGGTFHEFAFGLLYKDGFFYINLSVGIDYGGNTSNPQPAPNRGTTIKVNRSNGAVSYVAGGLRTPHGIGWGPEDGIFVTDNQGGWLPSSKLLHIKQDRFFNHYMNPAGPFDTRPPTTPVLWMPQNEIANSPSTPVLMPTGTFAGQLVIGDVTYGGLQRAFLEKVNGEYQGALFRMTQGLEAGVSEVNLGPDGAIYVGGLGAGGNWGQTGKLSYGLQKLTPNGSNPFDMLAMRALPNGFEIEYTQPLSAATATALATKYRVKQWRYVPTAAYGGPKVDEETLAVSSATLSADGKKVTLAINGLKAGRVVHIRSPKPFSAANGQSLWSTEVWYTLNAIPGQQAVTNLALGKPATADSSCATSEGPEKAVNGTATGGNLDKWCSLGANKWLQVDLGSAQTVSQFVVKHAGAGGENTAWNTRDFTIQISTNGTTWSTVATVTGNTASTTTHNITATQARYLRLNITAPTNTTDAAARIYEFEAYGTAAPPSVNLALGKPATADSSCSASEGPAQAVNGSTTGGNSDKWCSGGATKWLQVDLGSAQTVSQFVVKHAGAGGENTAWNTRDFTIQVSTNGTTWSTVATVTGNTANTTTHNITATQARYLRLNITAPTNTTTDTAARIYEFEAYGTGSNPGRVVLFDGSNMNNFVGSNGGAVTWPLGNGGVEVLGGDIRSRQSFGDFRLHIEFWEPNLPANVTGQARGNSGIYLQDRYELQVLDSWGDTTLANDECGSIYGKLAPSANAATAPETWQTYDVTFRAARFNASGVKTENARVTVVWNGVTVHNNVQIDGPTGNGAPEGPSVGPIRLQDHGDPGANVFYRNIWVEPMT
;
A
#
# COMPACT_ATOMS: atom_id res chain seq x y z
N MET A 1 26.06 -51.19 27.72
CA MET A 1 26.49 -51.88 28.97
C MET A 1 26.31 -50.91 30.14
N GLY A 2 25.78 -51.35 31.29
CA GLY A 2 25.65 -50.59 32.55
C GLY A 2 24.62 -49.44 32.58
N THR A 3 23.44 -49.51 33.23
CA THR A 3 23.12 -49.47 34.70
C THR A 3 23.49 -48.14 35.36
N TRP A 4 22.66 -47.38 36.10
CA TRP A 4 21.75 -47.66 37.23
C TRP A 4 20.65 -46.54 37.33
N GLN A 5 19.49 -46.59 38.02
CA GLN A 5 18.73 -47.61 38.76
C GLN A 5 17.19 -47.36 38.62
N ARG A 6 16.40 -47.24 39.72
CA ARG A 6 14.93 -47.06 39.78
C ARG A 6 14.45 -46.64 41.19
N TRP A 7 13.33 -45.88 41.25
CA TRP A 7 12.28 -45.85 42.30
C TRP A 7 12.51 -45.25 43.71
N ARG A 8 11.56 -44.40 44.16
CA ARG A 8 10.60 -44.77 45.24
C ARG A 8 9.39 -43.81 45.36
N ARG A 9 8.22 -44.37 45.72
CA ARG A 9 7.02 -43.65 46.22
C ARG A 9 7.04 -43.59 47.75
N GLY A 10 6.39 -42.59 48.34
CA GLY A 10 6.02 -42.54 49.76
C GLY A 10 4.52 -42.22 49.93
N ARG A 11 3.88 -42.73 51.00
CA ARG A 11 2.45 -42.57 51.32
C ARG A 11 2.29 -42.18 52.80
N HIS A 12 1.05 -41.77 53.14
CA HIS A 12 0.46 -41.58 54.48
C HIS A 12 0.76 -40.24 55.17
N ALA A 13 -0.15 -39.67 55.98
CA ALA A 13 -1.62 -39.77 56.09
C ALA A 13 -2.11 -38.74 57.14
N SER A 14 -3.34 -38.23 57.04
CA SER A 14 -4.19 -37.88 58.20
C SER A 14 -5.65 -37.60 57.78
N ARG A 15 -6.57 -37.80 58.73
CA ARG A 15 -8.04 -37.81 58.55
C ARG A 15 -8.65 -36.44 58.91
N SER A 16 -9.90 -36.16 58.47
CA SER A 16 -11.07 -36.13 59.39
C SER A 16 -12.40 -35.67 58.76
N VAL A 17 -13.50 -36.23 59.29
CA VAL A 17 -14.95 -35.90 59.17
C VAL A 17 -15.60 -35.86 57.78
N VAL A 18 -16.49 -36.82 57.54
CA VAL A 18 -17.61 -36.72 56.58
C VAL A 18 -18.87 -36.41 57.37
N MET A 19 -19.59 -35.36 56.99
CA MET A 19 -20.97 -35.11 57.42
C MET A 19 -21.87 -35.31 56.20
N ALA A 20 -22.81 -36.27 56.26
CA ALA A 20 -23.69 -36.57 55.14
C ALA A 20 -24.95 -35.69 55.20
N LEU A 21 -25.09 -34.74 54.26
CA LEU A 21 -26.39 -34.20 53.88
C LEU A 21 -26.90 -34.94 52.65
N ALA A 22 -28.01 -35.66 52.79
CA ALA A 22 -28.71 -36.26 51.66
C ALA A 22 -29.55 -35.17 50.97
N VAL A 23 -29.05 -34.61 49.87
CA VAL A 23 -29.86 -33.80 48.95
C VAL A 23 -30.46 -34.74 47.91
N ALA A 24 -31.79 -34.85 47.89
CA ALA A 24 -32.49 -35.58 46.86
C ALA A 24 -32.39 -34.82 45.52
N LEU A 25 -31.53 -35.32 44.62
CA LEU A 25 -31.49 -34.87 43.23
C LEU A 25 -32.72 -35.37 42.48
N THR A 26 -33.74 -34.51 42.38
CA THR A 26 -34.76 -34.63 41.33
C THR A 26 -34.09 -34.46 39.97
N VAL A 27 -33.97 -35.55 39.21
CA VAL A 27 -33.52 -35.49 37.82
C VAL A 27 -34.65 -34.87 36.99
N THR A 28 -34.60 -33.55 36.83
CA THR A 28 -35.39 -32.86 35.81
C THR A 28 -34.78 -33.20 34.45
N PHE A 29 -35.51 -33.96 33.65
CA PHE A 29 -35.22 -34.06 32.22
C PHE A 29 -35.36 -32.66 31.61
N VAL A 30 -34.23 -31.99 31.41
CA VAL A 30 -34.16 -30.85 30.50
C VAL A 30 -34.37 -31.45 29.10
N PRO A 31 -35.44 -31.11 28.37
CA PRO A 31 -35.59 -31.58 27.01
C PRO A 31 -34.39 -31.07 26.21
N THR A 32 -33.75 -31.95 25.44
CA THR A 32 -32.78 -31.53 24.43
C THR A 32 -33.45 -30.48 23.54
N PRO A 33 -32.80 -29.33 23.27
CA PRO A 33 -33.38 -28.35 22.36
C PRO A 33 -33.64 -29.03 21.03
N ALA A 34 -34.81 -28.79 20.45
CA ALA A 34 -35.13 -29.29 19.12
C ALA A 34 -34.03 -28.83 18.16
N GLN A 35 -33.47 -29.76 17.38
CA GLN A 35 -32.51 -29.46 16.33
C GLN A 35 -33.12 -28.38 15.44
N ALA A 36 -32.41 -27.26 15.26
CA ALA A 36 -32.90 -26.15 14.47
C ALA A 36 -33.26 -26.67 13.07
N ALA A 37 -34.41 -26.23 12.54
CA ALA A 37 -34.81 -26.63 11.19
C ALA A 37 -33.67 -26.33 10.21
N PRO A 38 -33.31 -27.27 9.31
CA PRO A 38 -32.26 -27.02 8.34
C PRO A 38 -32.62 -25.78 7.51
N PRO A 39 -31.63 -25.03 7.00
CA PRO A 39 -31.89 -23.98 6.03
C PRO A 39 -32.61 -24.59 4.81
N PRO A 40 -33.31 -23.79 3.98
CA PRO A 40 -34.05 -24.32 2.84
C PRO A 40 -33.21 -25.24 1.95
N GLN A 41 -33.80 -26.36 1.53
CA GLN A 41 -33.10 -27.53 1.00
C GLN A 41 -33.42 -27.79 -0.49
N GLU A 42 -32.41 -28.23 -1.26
CA GLU A 42 -32.53 -28.77 -2.63
C GLU A 42 -32.11 -30.25 -2.68
N PRO A 43 -32.69 -31.10 -3.56
CA PRO A 43 -32.36 -32.52 -3.62
C PRO A 43 -30.92 -32.80 -4.07
N GLY A 44 -30.24 -33.70 -3.36
CA GLY A 44 -28.86 -34.13 -3.65
C GLY A 44 -27.89 -33.83 -2.52
N VAL A 45 -26.59 -33.81 -2.83
CA VAL A 45 -25.49 -33.49 -1.91
C VAL A 45 -24.51 -32.52 -2.57
N THR A 46 -23.84 -31.69 -1.78
CA THR A 46 -22.77 -30.82 -2.25
C THR A 46 -21.42 -31.54 -2.17
N LEU A 47 -20.77 -31.79 -3.31
CA LEU A 47 -19.41 -32.31 -3.42
C LEU A 47 -18.43 -31.15 -3.51
N ARG A 48 -17.47 -31.10 -2.58
CA ARG A 48 -16.30 -30.20 -2.61
C ARG A 48 -15.01 -30.98 -2.75
N VAL A 49 -14.14 -30.61 -3.69
CA VAL A 49 -12.83 -31.23 -3.87
C VAL A 49 -11.71 -30.21 -3.73
N TYR A 50 -10.65 -30.62 -3.03
CA TYR A 50 -9.51 -29.82 -2.62
C TYR A 50 -8.23 -30.49 -3.12
N ASP A 51 -7.59 -29.88 -4.11
CA ASP A 51 -6.33 -30.33 -4.70
C ASP A 51 -5.18 -30.01 -3.73
N VAL A 52 -4.61 -31.03 -3.09
CA VAL A 52 -3.50 -30.85 -2.12
C VAL A 52 -2.13 -30.99 -2.77
N GLN A 53 -2.05 -31.43 -4.04
CA GLN A 53 -0.83 -31.58 -4.84
C GLN A 53 0.31 -32.39 -4.17
N THR A 54 -0.01 -33.16 -3.14
CA THR A 54 0.94 -33.95 -2.35
C THR A 54 0.31 -35.29 -1.97
N PRO A 55 1.04 -36.42 -2.10
CA PRO A 55 0.50 -37.73 -1.78
C PRO A 55 0.08 -37.83 -0.32
N LEU A 56 -1.12 -38.34 -0.10
CA LEU A 56 -1.66 -38.67 1.22
C LEU A 56 -1.52 -40.17 1.48
N ASN A 57 -1.61 -40.57 2.74
CA ASN A 57 -1.73 -41.98 3.16
C ASN A 57 -2.97 -42.23 4.04
N GLU A 58 -3.65 -41.15 4.43
CA GLU A 58 -4.83 -41.11 5.31
C GLU A 58 -5.53 -39.74 5.11
N ILE A 59 -6.79 -39.62 5.51
CA ILE A 59 -7.56 -38.36 5.44
C ILE A 59 -6.90 -37.29 6.32
N CYS A 60 -6.47 -36.19 5.70
CA CYS A 60 -5.98 -35.02 6.41
C CYS A 60 -7.12 -34.07 6.80
N ALA A 61 -6.97 -33.38 7.94
CA ALA A 61 -7.77 -32.19 8.22
C ALA A 61 -7.31 -31.05 7.31
N LEU A 62 -8.23 -30.45 6.55
CA LEU A 62 -7.95 -29.25 5.76
C LEU A 62 -7.97 -28.00 6.65
N LYS A 63 -7.01 -27.08 6.44
CA LYS A 63 -7.02 -25.78 7.14
C LYS A 63 -8.33 -25.03 6.88
N SER A 64 -8.85 -24.36 7.92
CA SER A 64 -10.10 -23.60 7.85
C SER A 64 -10.06 -22.44 6.86
N GLY A 65 -11.23 -22.06 6.32
CA GLY A 65 -11.37 -20.90 5.44
C GLY A 65 -10.93 -21.09 3.97
N GLN A 66 -10.56 -22.31 3.56
CA GLN A 66 -10.14 -22.59 2.19
C GLN A 66 -11.32 -22.76 1.23
N THR A 67 -11.34 -21.97 0.15
CA THR A 67 -12.21 -22.15 -1.02
C THR A 67 -11.79 -23.43 -1.78
N PRO A 68 -12.72 -24.35 -2.12
CA PRO A 68 -12.41 -25.60 -2.83
C PRO A 68 -11.98 -25.35 -4.28
N ASN A 69 -11.40 -26.37 -4.92
CA ASN A 69 -11.09 -26.36 -6.36
C ASN A 69 -12.31 -26.74 -7.21
N VAL A 70 -13.20 -27.58 -6.67
CA VAL A 70 -14.48 -27.99 -7.28
C VAL A 70 -15.57 -27.89 -6.21
N ASP A 71 -16.73 -27.35 -6.57
CA ASP A 71 -17.95 -27.33 -5.74
C ASP A 71 -19.15 -27.63 -6.67
N LYS A 72 -19.83 -28.77 -6.46
CA LYS A 72 -20.89 -29.30 -7.34
C LYS A 72 -22.10 -29.79 -6.53
N LEU A 73 -23.30 -29.60 -7.07
CA LEU A 73 -24.48 -30.35 -6.65
C LEU A 73 -24.48 -31.72 -7.35
N MET A 74 -24.58 -32.81 -6.59
CA MET A 74 -24.58 -34.19 -7.07
C MET A 74 -25.85 -34.91 -6.59
N SER A 75 -26.53 -35.65 -7.46
CA SER A 75 -27.83 -36.30 -7.13
C SER A 75 -27.69 -37.54 -6.24
N THR A 76 -26.57 -38.26 -6.34
CA THR A 76 -26.27 -39.46 -5.55
C THR A 76 -24.75 -39.57 -5.37
N VAL A 77 -24.30 -40.32 -4.36
CA VAL A 77 -22.88 -40.65 -4.15
C VAL A 77 -22.59 -41.99 -4.81
N ASN A 78 -22.19 -41.97 -6.07
CA ASN A 78 -21.73 -43.14 -6.83
C ASN A 78 -20.84 -42.68 -7.99
N TRP A 79 -19.56 -42.47 -7.69
CA TRP A 79 -18.60 -41.79 -8.57
C TRP A 79 -17.34 -42.62 -8.73
N SER A 80 -16.74 -42.56 -9.92
CA SER A 80 -15.47 -43.24 -10.22
C SER A 80 -14.71 -42.65 -11.41
N ALA A 81 -15.25 -41.63 -12.08
CA ALA A 81 -14.58 -40.97 -13.19
C ALA A 81 -13.83 -39.71 -12.72
N VAL A 82 -12.74 -39.37 -13.41
CA VAL A 82 -12.03 -38.08 -13.24
C VAL A 82 -12.98 -36.89 -13.40
N ALA A 83 -14.00 -37.00 -14.26
CA ALA A 83 -15.00 -35.96 -14.46
C ALA A 83 -15.91 -35.71 -13.23
N ASP A 84 -16.10 -36.71 -12.36
CA ASP A 84 -16.95 -36.58 -11.17
C ASP A 84 -16.27 -35.66 -10.14
N PHE A 85 -15.02 -35.98 -9.79
CA PHE A 85 -14.23 -35.25 -8.78
C PHE A 85 -13.53 -34.00 -9.37
N GLY A 86 -13.21 -34.02 -10.66
CA GLY A 86 -12.47 -32.96 -11.36
C GLY A 86 -10.94 -33.12 -11.29
N PHE A 87 -10.45 -34.11 -10.55
CA PHE A 87 -9.04 -34.50 -10.41
C PHE A 87 -8.91 -36.02 -10.52
N ASP A 88 -7.69 -36.48 -10.77
CA ASP A 88 -7.32 -37.89 -10.95
C ASP A 88 -6.44 -38.44 -9.81
N ASN A 89 -5.73 -37.56 -9.08
CA ASN A 89 -4.80 -37.91 -8.00
C ASN A 89 -4.73 -36.78 -6.96
N PHE A 90 -4.19 -37.07 -5.78
CA PHE A 90 -3.80 -36.12 -4.73
C PHE A 90 -4.85 -35.08 -4.30
N PHE A 91 -6.08 -35.53 -4.04
CA PHE A 91 -7.17 -34.65 -3.57
C PHE A 91 -7.83 -35.13 -2.28
N VAL A 92 -8.46 -34.20 -1.57
CA VAL A 92 -9.43 -34.47 -0.50
C VAL A 92 -10.82 -34.06 -0.99
N ALA A 93 -11.82 -34.91 -0.79
CA ALA A 93 -13.21 -34.65 -1.11
C ALA A 93 -14.07 -34.62 0.16
N HIS A 94 -14.95 -33.63 0.24
CA HIS A 94 -16.03 -33.54 1.23
C HIS A 94 -17.38 -33.64 0.51
N VAL A 95 -18.22 -34.59 0.93
CA VAL A 95 -19.63 -34.64 0.53
C VAL A 95 -20.46 -34.13 1.69
N LEU A 96 -21.29 -33.12 1.45
CA LEU A 96 -22.04 -32.38 2.47
C LEU A 96 -23.53 -32.35 2.14
N GLY A 97 -24.38 -32.73 3.07
CA GLY A 97 -25.83 -32.64 2.93
C GLY A 97 -26.56 -33.21 4.13
N TYR A 98 -27.74 -33.75 3.88
CA TYR A 98 -28.63 -34.36 4.85
C TYR A 98 -29.23 -35.64 4.25
N VAL A 99 -29.52 -36.61 5.11
CA VAL A 99 -30.37 -37.76 4.81
C VAL A 99 -31.72 -37.60 5.52
N ASN A 100 -32.81 -37.63 4.76
CA ASN A 100 -34.17 -37.53 5.27
C ASN A 100 -34.75 -38.92 5.55
N ILE A 101 -34.98 -39.21 6.83
CA ILE A 101 -35.41 -40.51 7.33
C ILE A 101 -36.94 -40.50 7.52
N SER A 102 -37.64 -41.34 6.77
CA SER A 102 -39.10 -41.50 6.89
C SER A 102 -39.53 -42.42 8.04
N THR A 103 -38.69 -43.39 8.41
CA THR A 103 -39.00 -44.43 9.40
C THR A 103 -37.86 -44.55 10.39
N ALA A 104 -38.09 -44.19 11.66
CA ALA A 104 -37.08 -44.33 12.70
C ALA A 104 -36.64 -45.80 12.89
N GLY A 105 -35.35 -46.03 13.16
CA GLY A 105 -34.80 -47.36 13.39
C GLY A 105 -33.29 -47.46 13.12
N SER A 106 -32.77 -48.68 13.12
CA SER A 106 -31.35 -48.96 12.81
C SER A 106 -31.13 -48.99 11.30
N TYR A 107 -30.29 -48.07 10.81
CA TYR A 107 -29.82 -48.02 9.43
C TYR A 107 -28.39 -48.54 9.37
N THR A 108 -28.12 -49.52 8.48
CA THR A 108 -26.74 -49.87 8.11
C THR A 108 -26.37 -49.10 6.85
N PHE A 109 -25.33 -48.28 6.91
CA PHE A 109 -24.70 -47.66 5.74
C PHE A 109 -23.51 -48.50 5.28
N ARG A 110 -23.19 -48.42 3.99
CA ARG A 110 -21.99 -48.99 3.39
C ARG A 110 -21.32 -47.95 2.49
N LEU A 111 -20.03 -47.77 2.68
CA LEU A 111 -19.21 -46.84 1.91
C LEU A 111 -18.14 -47.65 1.19
N THR A 112 -18.14 -47.61 -0.14
CA THR A 112 -17.09 -48.21 -0.98
C THR A 112 -16.19 -47.10 -1.46
N SER A 113 -14.88 -47.19 -1.21
CA SER A 113 -13.93 -46.20 -1.70
C SER A 113 -12.57 -46.78 -2.08
N ASP A 114 -11.90 -46.02 -2.94
CA ASP A 114 -10.52 -46.12 -3.43
C ASP A 114 -10.07 -44.66 -3.51
N ASP A 115 -9.09 -44.15 -2.75
CA ASP A 115 -8.50 -44.64 -1.49
C ASP A 115 -9.49 -44.45 -0.28
N GLY A 116 -9.03 -43.91 0.86
CA GLY A 116 -9.74 -43.93 2.15
C GLY A 116 -10.93 -42.97 2.25
N SER A 117 -11.87 -43.31 3.14
CA SER A 117 -13.09 -42.54 3.39
C SER A 117 -13.67 -42.70 4.81
N ARG A 118 -14.51 -41.73 5.23
CA ARG A 118 -15.24 -41.72 6.51
C ARG A 118 -16.66 -41.22 6.30
N LEU A 119 -17.65 -41.83 6.97
CA LEU A 119 -19.04 -41.34 7.03
C LEU A 119 -19.37 -40.85 8.44
N LEU A 120 -19.86 -39.62 8.53
CA LEU A 120 -20.45 -39.05 9.74
C LEU A 120 -21.94 -38.76 9.50
N ILE A 121 -22.78 -39.12 10.48
CA ILE A 121 -24.20 -38.75 10.54
C ILE A 121 -24.44 -38.01 11.86
N ASP A 122 -24.99 -36.78 11.81
CA ASP A 122 -25.09 -35.86 12.97
C ASP A 122 -23.80 -35.80 13.82
N ASP A 123 -22.68 -35.50 13.15
CA ASP A 123 -21.32 -35.48 13.71
C ASP A 123 -20.84 -36.79 14.38
N THR A 124 -21.65 -37.86 14.35
CA THR A 124 -21.29 -39.18 14.84
C THR A 124 -20.60 -39.98 13.73
N LEU A 125 -19.36 -40.41 13.97
CA LEU A 125 -18.61 -41.26 13.04
C LEU A 125 -19.26 -42.65 12.94
N VAL A 126 -19.86 -42.95 11.78
CA VAL A 126 -20.56 -44.23 11.51
C VAL A 126 -19.65 -45.21 10.80
N ILE A 127 -18.82 -44.74 9.86
CA ILE A 127 -17.85 -45.55 9.11
C ILE A 127 -16.49 -44.87 9.14
N ASN A 128 -15.45 -45.64 9.43
CA ASN A 128 -14.06 -45.23 9.25
C ASN A 128 -13.35 -46.29 8.39
N HIS A 129 -13.09 -45.93 7.14
CA HIS A 129 -12.42 -46.75 6.14
C HIS A 129 -11.24 -45.96 5.58
N ASP A 130 -10.40 -45.47 6.49
CA ASP A 130 -9.26 -44.61 6.17
C ASP A 130 -7.96 -45.41 6.00
N GLY A 131 -7.02 -44.85 5.25
CA GLY A 131 -5.81 -45.53 4.79
C GLY A 131 -5.78 -45.74 3.27
N LEU A 132 -4.72 -46.38 2.79
CA LEU A 132 -4.56 -46.75 1.38
C LEU A 132 -5.17 -48.13 1.09
N HIS A 133 -6.09 -48.21 0.12
CA HIS A 133 -6.71 -49.44 -0.33
C HIS A 133 -7.49 -49.27 -1.66
N GLY A 134 -7.52 -50.34 -2.46
CA GLY A 134 -8.41 -50.45 -3.62
C GLY A 134 -9.90 -50.34 -3.29
N PRO A 135 -10.79 -50.29 -4.31
CA PRO A 135 -12.23 -50.04 -4.17
C PRO A 135 -12.93 -51.15 -3.40
N THR A 136 -13.05 -50.95 -2.09
CA THR A 136 -13.55 -51.96 -1.15
C THR A 136 -14.62 -51.39 -0.22
N PRO A 137 -15.63 -52.17 0.18
CA PRO A 137 -16.72 -51.70 1.03
C PRO A 137 -16.40 -51.81 2.52
N MET A 138 -16.78 -50.79 3.28
CA MET A 138 -16.89 -50.83 4.74
C MET A 138 -18.33 -50.52 5.17
N GLU A 139 -18.80 -51.17 6.24
CA GLU A 139 -20.17 -51.03 6.76
C GLU A 139 -20.18 -50.42 8.17
N GLY A 140 -21.23 -49.66 8.48
CA GLY A 140 -21.45 -49.05 9.80
C GLY A 140 -22.94 -48.87 10.07
N SER A 141 -23.37 -48.92 11.33
CA SER A 141 -24.80 -48.81 11.68
C SER A 141 -25.07 -47.75 12.75
N ILE A 142 -26.19 -47.04 12.60
CA ILE A 142 -26.65 -45.99 13.52
C ILE A 142 -28.17 -46.05 13.66
N ASN A 143 -28.69 -45.73 14.85
CA ASN A 143 -30.13 -45.56 15.05
C ASN A 143 -30.51 -44.11 14.75
N LEU A 144 -31.45 -43.92 13.81
CA LEU A 144 -31.94 -42.60 13.40
C LEU A 144 -33.41 -42.44 13.77
N THR A 145 -33.80 -41.19 14.06
CA THR A 145 -35.20 -40.79 14.21
C THR A 145 -35.82 -40.53 12.84
N ALA A 146 -37.11 -40.15 12.77
CA ALA A 146 -37.66 -39.60 11.55
C ALA A 146 -37.32 -38.11 11.43
N GLY A 147 -36.95 -37.63 10.24
CA GLY A 147 -36.52 -36.25 9.97
C GLY A 147 -35.19 -36.15 9.22
N TYR A 148 -34.67 -34.94 9.10
CA TYR A 148 -33.37 -34.66 8.48
C TYR A 148 -32.22 -34.92 9.46
N HIS A 149 -31.26 -35.72 9.03
CA HIS A 149 -30.02 -36.01 9.75
C HIS A 149 -28.84 -35.50 8.90
N ALA A 150 -27.90 -34.76 9.49
CA ALA A 150 -26.77 -34.20 8.77
C ALA A 150 -25.85 -35.32 8.26
N LEU A 151 -25.41 -35.24 7.01
CA LEU A 151 -24.56 -36.24 6.35
C LEU A 151 -23.26 -35.60 5.87
N ARG A 152 -22.13 -36.15 6.31
CA ARG A 152 -20.79 -35.78 5.85
C ARG A 152 -20.01 -37.02 5.44
N ILE A 153 -19.46 -37.03 4.24
CA ILE A 153 -18.42 -37.98 3.85
C ILE A 153 -17.10 -37.22 3.69
N GLU A 154 -16.04 -37.73 4.29
CA GLU A 154 -14.66 -37.36 3.98
C GLU A 154 -14.06 -38.47 3.12
N HIS A 155 -13.26 -38.12 2.13
CA HIS A 155 -12.56 -39.07 1.27
C HIS A 155 -11.25 -38.43 0.80
N PHE A 156 -10.20 -39.21 0.62
CA PHE A 156 -9.02 -38.77 -0.11
C PHE A 156 -8.67 -39.74 -1.23
N GLU A 157 -8.09 -39.20 -2.28
CA GLU A 157 -7.47 -39.96 -3.35
C GLU A 157 -5.99 -39.63 -3.40
N ARG A 158 -5.14 -40.66 -3.49
CA ARG A 158 -3.71 -40.52 -3.65
C ARG A 158 -3.32 -40.73 -5.10
N ASP A 159 -3.26 -41.98 -5.56
CA ASP A 159 -2.89 -42.32 -6.93
C ASP A 159 -3.48 -43.66 -7.42
N GLY A 160 -3.95 -43.68 -8.67
CA GLY A 160 -4.31 -44.92 -9.38
C GLY A 160 -5.76 -44.98 -9.86
N GLY A 161 -6.59 -45.72 -9.14
CA GLY A 161 -8.05 -45.74 -9.32
C GLY A 161 -8.70 -44.71 -8.39
N GLN A 162 -9.98 -44.41 -8.59
CA GLN A 162 -10.74 -43.60 -7.63
C GLN A 162 -12.19 -44.05 -7.61
N GLN A 163 -12.78 -44.16 -6.42
CA GLN A 163 -14.19 -44.52 -6.26
C GLN A 163 -14.78 -43.93 -4.97
N LEU A 164 -16.05 -43.51 -5.03
CA LEU A 164 -16.86 -43.26 -3.85
C LEU A 164 -18.33 -43.64 -4.10
N THR A 165 -18.83 -44.65 -3.37
CA THR A 165 -20.23 -45.11 -3.46
C THR A 165 -20.85 -45.23 -2.07
N LEU A 166 -22.00 -44.59 -1.83
CA LEU A 166 -22.78 -44.71 -0.58
C LEU A 166 -24.05 -45.56 -0.80
N ASP A 167 -24.05 -46.75 -0.22
CA ASP A 167 -25.24 -47.58 -0.09
C ASP A 167 -25.82 -47.53 1.33
N TRP A 168 -27.07 -47.94 1.48
CA TRP A 168 -27.70 -48.21 2.76
C TRP A 168 -28.58 -49.46 2.75
N ARG A 169 -28.90 -49.95 3.93
CA ARG A 169 -29.92 -50.96 4.21
C ARG A 169 -30.82 -50.41 5.33
N PRO A 170 -31.99 -49.85 4.97
CA PRO A 170 -32.98 -49.35 5.93
C PRO A 170 -33.53 -50.43 6.87
N PRO A 171 -34.20 -50.05 7.97
CA PRO A 171 -34.90 -50.97 8.86
C PRO A 171 -35.83 -51.93 8.09
N GLY A 172 -35.57 -53.24 8.22
CA GLY A 172 -36.35 -54.29 7.55
C GLY A 172 -35.95 -54.61 6.10
N ALA A 173 -35.02 -53.89 5.49
CA ALA A 173 -34.47 -54.24 4.18
C ALA A 173 -33.48 -55.41 4.28
N SER A 174 -33.49 -56.31 3.28
CA SER A 174 -32.63 -57.51 3.24
C SER A 174 -31.31 -57.31 2.48
N ALA A 175 -31.22 -56.28 1.63
CA ALA A 175 -30.06 -56.00 0.79
C ALA A 175 -29.68 -54.52 0.88
N PHE A 176 -28.42 -54.22 0.55
CA PHE A 176 -27.97 -52.85 0.33
C PHE A 176 -28.48 -52.31 -0.99
N THR A 177 -28.84 -51.03 -1.01
CA THR A 177 -29.18 -50.26 -2.21
C THR A 177 -28.48 -48.91 -2.17
N LEU A 178 -28.19 -48.33 -3.34
CA LEU A 178 -27.66 -46.98 -3.44
C LEU A 178 -28.60 -46.00 -2.71
N VAL A 179 -28.06 -45.09 -1.89
CA VAL A 179 -28.88 -44.08 -1.22
C VAL A 179 -29.51 -43.16 -2.28
N PRO A 180 -30.85 -43.13 -2.41
CA PRO A 180 -31.49 -42.46 -3.54
C PRO A 180 -31.55 -40.94 -3.33
N ASN A 181 -31.51 -40.18 -4.43
CA ASN A 181 -31.66 -38.72 -4.42
C ASN A 181 -32.93 -38.25 -3.67
N SER A 182 -33.98 -39.06 -3.65
CA SER A 182 -35.25 -38.77 -2.95
C SER A 182 -35.14 -38.69 -1.42
N VAL A 183 -34.03 -39.12 -0.83
CA VAL A 183 -33.74 -38.98 0.61
C VAL A 183 -32.52 -38.12 0.89
N LEU A 184 -31.86 -37.57 -0.13
CA LEU A 184 -30.69 -36.70 0.01
C LEU A 184 -31.09 -35.24 -0.22
N SER A 185 -30.61 -34.34 0.62
CA SER A 185 -30.72 -32.90 0.38
C SER A 185 -29.49 -32.11 0.80
N THR A 186 -29.33 -30.92 0.25
CA THR A 186 -28.28 -29.96 0.62
C THR A 186 -28.86 -28.55 0.60
N ASP A 187 -28.13 -27.57 1.08
CA ASP A 187 -28.61 -26.19 1.17
C ASP A 187 -28.95 -25.62 -0.22
N ALA A 188 -30.16 -25.09 -0.38
CA ALA A 188 -30.65 -24.51 -1.63
C ALA A 188 -30.03 -23.13 -1.90
N GLY A 189 -29.93 -22.77 -3.18
CA GLY A 189 -29.52 -21.42 -3.61
C GLY A 189 -28.05 -21.07 -3.30
N VAL A 190 -27.22 -22.04 -2.91
CA VAL A 190 -25.81 -21.82 -2.59
C VAL A 190 -25.02 -21.34 -3.80
N VAL A 191 -24.30 -20.23 -3.62
CA VAL A 191 -23.34 -19.73 -4.61
C VAL A 191 -22.05 -20.54 -4.50
N ARG A 192 -21.86 -21.47 -5.44
CA ARG A 192 -20.73 -22.41 -5.46
C ARG A 192 -19.50 -21.79 -6.11
N VAL A 193 -18.62 -21.21 -5.28
CA VAL A 193 -17.37 -20.54 -5.70
C VAL A 193 -16.19 -21.51 -5.57
N THR A 194 -15.35 -21.57 -6.60
CA THR A 194 -14.10 -22.34 -6.61
C THR A 194 -12.88 -21.41 -6.74
N ALA A 195 -11.72 -21.87 -6.30
CA ALA A 195 -10.45 -21.18 -6.49
C ALA A 195 -9.33 -22.16 -6.85
N PRO A 196 -8.49 -21.88 -7.86
CA PRO A 196 -7.41 -22.76 -8.28
C PRO A 196 -6.25 -22.79 -7.27
N GLY A 197 -5.27 -23.64 -7.55
CA GLY A 197 -4.06 -23.77 -6.75
C GLY A 197 -4.20 -24.73 -5.57
N ARG A 198 -3.05 -25.06 -4.99
CA ARG A 198 -2.88 -26.02 -3.89
C ARG A 198 -3.64 -25.62 -2.63
N LYS A 199 -4.25 -26.60 -1.96
CA LYS A 199 -4.85 -26.50 -0.63
C LYS A 199 -3.93 -27.13 0.42
N GLU A 200 -4.00 -26.62 1.65
CA GLU A 200 -3.17 -27.07 2.76
C GLU A 200 -3.96 -27.94 3.76
N CYS A 201 -3.39 -29.09 4.10
CA CYS A 201 -3.71 -29.83 5.31
C CYS A 201 -3.14 -29.12 6.55
N GLU A 202 -3.76 -29.31 7.72
CA GLU A 202 -3.20 -28.89 9.01
C GLU A 202 -1.92 -29.66 9.33
N GLY A 203 -0.83 -28.96 9.67
CA GLY A 203 0.42 -29.59 10.10
C GLY A 203 0.44 -29.88 11.59
N ALA A 204 1.16 -30.93 12.02
CA ALA A 204 1.28 -31.31 13.43
C ALA A 204 1.89 -30.24 14.38
N GLY A 205 2.44 -29.15 13.84
CA GLY A 205 2.92 -27.99 14.60
C GLY A 205 2.09 -26.72 14.40
N ASP A 206 1.04 -26.76 13.58
CA ASP A 206 0.13 -25.62 13.40
C ASP A 206 -0.86 -25.57 14.60
N SER A 207 -1.28 -24.35 14.96
CA SER A 207 -2.24 -24.11 16.05
C SER A 207 -2.96 -22.77 15.84
N PRO A 208 -4.05 -22.45 16.57
CA PRO A 208 -4.73 -21.16 16.42
C PRO A 208 -3.77 -19.97 16.56
N GLY A 209 -3.75 -19.11 15.53
CA GLY A 209 -2.85 -17.96 15.43
C GLY A 209 -1.43 -18.27 14.94
N ASP A 210 -1.08 -19.55 14.74
CA ASP A 210 0.22 -20.02 14.25
C ASP A 210 0.03 -21.10 13.18
N GLY A 211 -0.21 -20.67 11.95
CA GLY A 211 -0.48 -21.55 10.80
C GLY A 211 -1.95 -21.91 10.60
N LEU A 212 -2.79 -21.68 11.63
CA LEU A 212 -4.25 -21.76 11.58
C LEU A 212 -4.89 -20.41 11.94
N GLN A 213 -6.16 -20.27 11.54
CA GLN A 213 -7.04 -19.19 11.96
C GLN A 213 -7.13 -19.07 13.49
N LEU A 214 -7.32 -17.85 14.01
CA LEU A 214 -7.66 -17.65 15.42
C LEU A 214 -9.04 -18.24 15.73
N THR A 215 -9.27 -18.73 16.94
CA THR A 215 -10.58 -19.28 17.34
C THR A 215 -11.35 -18.39 18.32
N GLY A 216 -10.66 -17.49 19.02
CA GLY A 216 -11.24 -16.64 20.06
C GLY A 216 -11.10 -15.15 19.82
N VAL A 217 -11.70 -14.38 20.74
CA VAL A 217 -11.60 -12.92 20.78
C VAL A 217 -10.21 -12.50 21.24
N HIS A 218 -9.65 -11.45 20.63
CA HIS A 218 -8.35 -10.88 21.03
C HIS A 218 -8.37 -10.48 22.53
N PRO A 219 -7.45 -10.98 23.38
CA PRO A 219 -7.55 -10.82 24.84
C PRO A 219 -7.59 -9.37 25.35
N GLY A 220 -7.07 -8.42 24.57
CA GLY A 220 -7.14 -6.97 24.83
C GLY A 220 -8.54 -6.36 24.79
N TYR A 221 -9.58 -7.12 24.41
CA TYR A 221 -10.95 -6.64 24.26
C TYR A 221 -11.97 -7.52 24.99
N THR A 222 -13.02 -6.88 25.50
CA THR A 222 -14.23 -7.54 26.01
C THR A 222 -15.31 -7.51 24.93
N LEU A 223 -15.77 -8.68 24.49
CA LEU A 223 -16.88 -8.82 23.54
C LEU A 223 -18.22 -8.61 24.25
N THR A 224 -19.11 -7.81 23.67
CA THR A 224 -20.50 -7.62 24.13
C THR A 224 -21.44 -7.73 22.94
N ASN A 225 -22.48 -8.57 23.06
CA ASN A 225 -23.56 -8.66 22.08
C ASN A 225 -24.55 -7.49 22.30
N LEU A 226 -25.07 -6.90 21.23
CA LEU A 226 -25.95 -5.71 21.28
C LEU A 226 -27.36 -6.00 20.74
N ARG A 227 -27.73 -7.25 20.49
CA ARG A 227 -29.02 -7.61 19.88
C ARG A 227 -30.08 -8.02 20.91
N PRO A 228 -31.11 -7.20 21.19
CA PRO A 228 -32.20 -7.57 22.11
C PRO A 228 -33.13 -8.65 21.51
N GLY A 229 -33.49 -9.66 22.31
CA GLY A 229 -34.56 -10.60 21.99
C GLY A 229 -34.46 -11.26 20.61
N THR A 230 -35.47 -11.05 19.77
CA THR A 230 -35.56 -11.58 18.39
C THR A 230 -34.97 -10.64 17.34
N PHE A 231 -34.16 -9.64 17.72
CA PHE A 231 -33.52 -8.73 16.77
C PHE A 231 -32.35 -9.43 16.04
N GLN A 232 -32.49 -9.59 14.73
CA GLN A 232 -31.57 -10.34 13.86
C GLN A 232 -31.05 -9.47 12.68
N PRO A 233 -30.41 -8.32 12.95
CA PRO A 233 -29.99 -7.39 11.91
C PRO A 233 -28.85 -7.97 11.06
N LYS A 234 -29.08 -8.03 9.75
CA LYS A 234 -28.06 -8.25 8.72
C LYS A 234 -27.39 -6.91 8.40
N VAL A 235 -26.48 -6.46 9.25
CA VAL A 235 -25.95 -5.07 9.25
C VAL A 235 -25.09 -4.80 8.01
N THR A 236 -25.25 -3.63 7.38
CA THR A 236 -24.50 -3.23 6.17
C THR A 236 -24.01 -1.79 6.16
N GLY A 237 -24.28 -1.04 7.22
CA GLY A 237 -23.86 0.35 7.37
C GLY A 237 -24.11 0.79 8.80
N MET A 238 -23.19 1.57 9.38
CA MET A 238 -23.32 2.10 10.75
C MET A 238 -22.80 3.53 10.85
N ASP A 239 -23.52 4.39 11.58
CA ASP A 239 -23.02 5.71 11.97
C ASP A 239 -23.70 6.22 13.25
N TRP A 240 -23.21 7.32 13.81
CA TRP A 240 -23.65 7.85 15.10
C TRP A 240 -24.42 9.15 14.99
N LEU A 241 -25.55 9.23 15.71
CA LEU A 241 -26.24 10.50 15.94
C LEU A 241 -25.40 11.39 16.88
N PRO A 242 -25.55 12.73 16.81
CA PRO A 242 -24.84 13.65 17.70
C PRO A 242 -25.10 13.43 19.21
N ASP A 243 -26.18 12.75 19.57
CA ASP A 243 -26.52 12.36 20.94
C ASP A 243 -25.87 11.04 21.41
N GLY A 244 -25.09 10.38 20.55
CA GLY A 244 -24.40 9.13 20.84
C GLY A 244 -25.23 7.86 20.61
N ARG A 245 -26.45 7.95 20.07
CA ARG A 245 -27.19 6.76 19.61
C ARG A 245 -26.61 6.21 18.32
N LEU A 246 -26.63 4.89 18.19
CA LEU A 246 -26.15 4.18 17.00
C LEU A 246 -27.29 4.10 15.97
N VAL A 247 -26.99 4.33 14.70
CA VAL A 247 -27.91 4.07 13.59
C VAL A 247 -27.31 3.02 12.67
N ILE A 248 -28.10 2.02 12.29
CA ILE A 248 -27.66 0.93 11.42
C ILE A 248 -28.59 0.78 10.21
N SER A 249 -28.04 0.41 9.06
CA SER A 249 -28.81 -0.14 7.93
C SER A 249 -28.73 -1.66 7.89
N THR A 250 -29.81 -2.31 7.44
CA THR A 250 -29.85 -3.76 7.21
C THR A 250 -29.98 -4.10 5.73
N TRP A 251 -29.35 -5.19 5.30
CA TRP A 251 -29.27 -5.60 3.89
C TRP A 251 -30.63 -5.78 3.20
N GLY A 252 -31.67 -6.25 3.91
CA GLY A 252 -32.91 -6.69 3.27
C GLY A 252 -32.67 -7.97 2.45
N GLY A 253 -32.25 -7.81 1.19
CA GLY A 253 -31.71 -8.87 0.34
C GLY A 253 -32.68 -10.01 0.00
N SER A 254 -32.21 -10.93 -0.85
CA SER A 254 -32.78 -12.29 -0.91
C SER A 254 -32.18 -13.09 0.23
N ASP A 255 -32.99 -13.42 1.23
CA ASP A 255 -32.55 -14.35 2.28
C ASP A 255 -32.59 -15.81 1.78
N ASP A 256 -32.14 -16.72 2.65
CA ASP A 256 -32.02 -18.14 2.31
C ASP A 256 -33.39 -18.81 2.10
N SER A 257 -34.50 -18.14 2.47
CA SER A 257 -35.89 -18.56 2.21
C SER A 257 -36.38 -18.22 0.80
N GLY A 258 -35.56 -17.52 0.00
CA GLY A 258 -35.95 -17.06 -1.33
C GLY A 258 -36.96 -15.91 -1.30
N THR A 259 -37.22 -15.32 -0.13
CA THR A 259 -38.02 -14.09 -0.03
C THR A 259 -37.09 -12.88 -0.07
N SER A 260 -37.46 -11.91 -0.92
CA SER A 260 -36.78 -10.61 -0.95
C SER A 260 -37.33 -9.75 0.17
N GLN A 261 -36.51 -9.47 1.19
CA GLN A 261 -36.86 -8.52 2.24
C GLN A 261 -36.36 -7.12 1.86
N ALA A 262 -37.09 -6.09 2.29
CA ALA A 262 -36.64 -4.72 2.13
C ALA A 262 -35.50 -4.40 3.11
N GLY A 263 -34.54 -3.60 2.69
CA GLY A 263 -33.56 -3.01 3.60
C GLY A 263 -34.24 -2.01 4.54
N GLU A 264 -33.79 -1.97 5.79
CA GLU A 264 -34.33 -1.12 6.84
C GLU A 264 -33.25 -0.27 7.49
N VAL A 265 -33.67 0.78 8.20
CA VAL A 265 -32.79 1.60 9.04
C VAL A 265 -33.36 1.66 10.46
N TRP A 266 -32.49 1.48 11.44
CA TRP A 266 -32.84 1.39 12.85
C TRP A 266 -31.96 2.30 13.70
N ILE A 267 -32.57 3.07 14.62
CA ILE A 267 -31.89 3.73 15.73
C ILE A 267 -31.81 2.76 16.91
N LEU A 268 -30.64 2.69 17.55
CA LEU A 268 -30.38 1.88 18.73
C LEU A 268 -29.91 2.74 19.91
N GLY A 269 -30.58 2.58 21.05
CA GLY A 269 -30.21 3.20 22.32
C GLY A 269 -29.43 2.26 23.23
N ASN A 270 -28.72 2.82 24.22
CA ASN A 270 -27.97 2.09 25.24
C ASN A 270 -26.89 1.11 24.71
N THR A 271 -26.31 1.39 23.53
CA THR A 271 -25.25 0.57 22.92
C THR A 271 -23.85 0.86 23.48
N GLY A 272 -23.62 2.09 23.96
CA GLY A 272 -22.35 2.55 24.54
C GLY A 272 -22.07 2.06 25.96
N GLY A 273 -20.80 2.12 26.40
CA GLY A 273 -20.37 1.85 27.77
C GLY A 273 -20.62 0.41 28.24
N ASN A 274 -20.87 0.23 29.54
CA ASN A 274 -21.23 -1.06 30.12
C ASN A 274 -22.71 -1.39 29.80
N THR A 275 -22.94 -2.24 28.81
CA THR A 275 -24.30 -2.62 28.36
C THR A 275 -24.45 -4.13 28.19
N SER A 276 -25.66 -4.58 27.86
CA SER A 276 -25.99 -5.97 27.57
C SER A 276 -27.15 -6.05 26.56
N PRO A 277 -27.38 -7.19 25.89
CA PRO A 277 -28.49 -7.35 24.95
C PRO A 277 -29.85 -6.91 25.48
N GLY A 278 -30.14 -7.13 26.77
CA GLY A 278 -31.43 -6.78 27.38
C GLY A 278 -31.63 -5.29 27.65
N ASN A 279 -30.57 -4.48 27.57
CA ASN A 279 -30.62 -3.03 27.81
C ASN A 279 -30.76 -2.22 26.51
N VAL A 280 -30.38 -2.81 25.37
CA VAL A 280 -30.41 -2.13 24.08
C VAL A 280 -31.86 -1.95 23.62
N THR A 281 -32.21 -0.71 23.26
CA THR A 281 -33.50 -0.39 22.63
C THR A 281 -33.33 -0.30 21.12
N THR A 282 -34.37 -0.64 20.36
CA THR A 282 -34.38 -0.60 18.89
C THR A 282 -35.62 0.12 18.40
N LYS A 283 -35.48 1.05 17.44
CA LYS A 283 -36.57 1.76 16.77
C LYS A 283 -36.32 1.78 15.27
N ARG A 284 -37.22 1.21 14.47
CA ARG A 284 -37.12 1.29 13.01
C ARG A 284 -37.54 2.69 12.58
N ILE A 285 -36.70 3.34 11.77
CA ILE A 285 -36.92 4.67 11.24
C ILE A 285 -37.05 4.69 9.72
N GLY A 286 -36.62 3.63 9.03
CA GLY A 286 -36.79 3.48 7.58
C GLY A 286 -36.94 2.02 7.14
N SER A 287 -37.52 1.82 5.97
CA SER A 287 -37.72 0.53 5.30
C SER A 287 -37.78 0.74 3.77
N ALA A 288 -38.14 -0.30 3.00
CA ALA A 288 -38.29 -0.24 1.54
C ALA A 288 -37.02 0.14 0.74
N LEU A 289 -35.83 0.00 1.33
CA LEU A 289 -34.55 0.30 0.68
C LEU A 289 -34.04 -0.91 -0.13
N LYS A 290 -33.48 -0.66 -1.33
CA LYS A 290 -32.95 -1.74 -2.17
C LYS A 290 -31.49 -2.06 -1.84
N GLU A 291 -31.33 -3.10 -1.02
CA GLU A 291 -30.04 -3.71 -0.64
C GLU A 291 -29.01 -2.66 -0.21
N PRO A 292 -29.29 -1.92 0.88
CA PRO A 292 -28.42 -0.85 1.30
C PRO A 292 -27.09 -1.41 1.77
N MET A 293 -25.99 -0.73 1.37
CA MET A 293 -24.62 -1.20 1.60
C MET A 293 -23.73 -0.11 2.20
N GLY A 294 -24.34 0.85 2.90
CA GLY A 294 -23.66 1.86 3.69
C GLY A 294 -24.59 2.97 4.16
N LEU A 295 -24.19 3.64 5.25
CA LEU A 295 -24.99 4.65 5.94
C LEU A 295 -24.08 5.77 6.45
N LYS A 296 -24.53 7.02 6.36
CA LYS A 296 -23.83 8.18 6.96
C LYS A 296 -24.84 9.19 7.48
N ILE A 297 -24.55 9.78 8.63
CA ILE A 297 -25.28 10.89 9.22
C ILE A 297 -24.53 12.17 8.90
N VAL A 298 -25.25 13.15 8.33
CA VAL A 298 -24.72 14.48 8.02
C VAL A 298 -25.76 15.51 8.45
N ASP A 299 -25.37 16.42 9.34
CA ASP A 299 -26.25 17.44 9.94
C ASP A 299 -27.55 16.85 10.51
N GLY A 300 -27.46 15.69 11.16
CA GLY A 300 -28.59 14.94 11.72
C GLY A 300 -29.46 14.18 10.70
N THR A 301 -29.27 14.41 9.39
CA THR A 301 -29.99 13.67 8.33
C THR A 301 -29.28 12.34 8.05
N VAL A 302 -30.07 11.26 7.92
CA VAL A 302 -29.53 9.92 7.59
C VAL A 302 -29.50 9.74 6.08
N TYR A 303 -28.32 9.42 5.54
CA TYR A 303 -28.10 9.09 4.12
C TYR A 303 -27.74 7.62 4.00
N VAL A 304 -28.28 6.95 2.98
CA VAL A 304 -28.11 5.51 2.73
C VAL A 304 -27.80 5.25 1.26
N THR A 305 -26.80 4.42 0.99
CA THR A 305 -26.51 3.93 -0.36
C THR A 305 -27.35 2.70 -0.68
N GLU A 306 -28.17 2.78 -1.72
CA GLU A 306 -28.85 1.65 -2.36
C GLU A 306 -28.10 1.25 -3.65
N LYS A 307 -28.35 0.06 -4.21
CA LYS A 307 -27.65 -0.42 -5.42
C LYS A 307 -27.57 0.59 -6.60
N GLN A 308 -28.61 1.42 -6.76
CA GLN A 308 -28.79 2.35 -7.87
C GLN A 308 -28.74 3.85 -7.50
N ARG A 309 -28.70 4.21 -6.21
CA ARG A 309 -28.86 5.62 -5.76
C ARG A 309 -28.37 5.90 -4.35
N LEU A 310 -28.14 7.18 -4.06
CA LEU A 310 -28.00 7.72 -2.71
C LEU A 310 -29.34 8.33 -2.28
N THR A 311 -29.86 7.89 -1.12
CA THR A 311 -31.16 8.32 -0.59
C THR A 311 -30.97 9.00 0.77
N ALA A 312 -31.60 10.16 0.97
CA ALA A 312 -31.72 10.81 2.27
C ALA A 312 -33.07 10.47 2.90
N LEU A 313 -33.05 10.09 4.18
CA LEU A 313 -34.24 9.83 4.99
C LEU A 313 -34.58 11.10 5.77
N VAL A 314 -35.77 11.63 5.53
CA VAL A 314 -36.23 12.91 6.09
C VAL A 314 -37.44 12.68 6.98
N ASP A 315 -37.25 12.94 8.27
CA ASP A 315 -38.32 13.17 9.24
C ASP A 315 -38.83 14.61 9.06
N THR A 316 -40.14 14.78 8.91
CA THR A 316 -40.80 16.09 8.76
C THR A 316 -41.68 16.47 9.95
N ASN A 317 -41.87 15.56 10.91
CA ASN A 317 -42.84 15.67 11.99
C ASN A 317 -42.18 15.67 13.40
N GLY A 318 -40.94 15.19 13.51
CA GLY A 318 -40.14 15.14 14.75
C GLY A 318 -40.26 13.83 15.53
N ASP A 319 -40.90 12.79 14.99
CA ASP A 319 -41.01 11.47 15.64
C ASP A 319 -39.83 10.53 15.34
N GLU A 320 -38.77 11.03 14.69
CA GLU A 320 -37.57 10.31 14.24
C GLU A 320 -37.81 9.26 13.15
N VAL A 321 -39.03 9.11 12.61
CA VAL A 321 -39.33 8.18 11.51
C VAL A 321 -39.29 8.94 10.18
N ALA A 322 -38.76 8.30 9.13
CA ALA A 322 -38.65 8.92 7.82
C ALA A 322 -40.03 9.01 7.14
N ASP A 323 -40.60 10.21 7.11
CA ASP A 323 -41.80 10.55 6.32
C ASP A 323 -41.51 10.57 4.82
N ARG A 324 -40.29 10.98 4.42
CA ARG A 324 -39.90 11.22 3.03
C ARG A 324 -38.51 10.67 2.71
N TYR A 325 -38.37 10.19 1.47
CA TYR A 325 -37.16 9.54 0.95
C TYR A 325 -36.67 10.32 -0.28
N ASP A 326 -35.73 11.24 -0.06
CA ASP A 326 -35.24 12.11 -1.12
C ASP A 326 -34.06 11.46 -1.85
N THR A 327 -34.19 11.25 -3.16
CA THR A 327 -33.07 10.74 -3.97
C THR A 327 -32.09 11.86 -4.26
N ILE A 328 -30.87 11.75 -3.71
CA ILE A 328 -29.81 12.76 -3.84
C ILE A 328 -29.06 12.60 -5.17
N ALA A 329 -28.72 11.36 -5.53
CA ALA A 329 -28.01 11.04 -6.76
C ALA A 329 -28.34 9.63 -7.24
N THR A 330 -28.18 9.37 -8.53
CA THR A 330 -28.32 8.04 -9.15
C THR A 330 -27.09 7.71 -9.98
N TRP A 331 -26.86 6.43 -10.24
CA TRP A 331 -25.76 5.94 -11.08
C TRP A 331 -26.21 4.72 -11.89
N PRO A 332 -25.47 4.34 -12.95
CA PRO A 332 -25.79 3.15 -13.74
C PRO A 332 -25.85 1.88 -12.88
N TYR A 333 -26.88 1.08 -13.13
CA TYR A 333 -27.15 -0.18 -12.46
C TYR A 333 -27.85 -1.14 -13.43
N GLY A 334 -27.27 -2.32 -13.62
CA GLY A 334 -27.65 -3.31 -14.64
C GLY A 334 -28.71 -4.32 -14.20
N GLY A 335 -29.22 -4.23 -12.96
CA GLY A 335 -30.27 -5.11 -12.47
C GLY A 335 -29.78 -6.41 -11.81
N THR A 336 -28.47 -6.66 -11.72
CA THR A 336 -27.95 -7.95 -11.27
C THR A 336 -28.02 -8.15 -9.75
N PHE A 337 -27.94 -9.41 -9.31
CA PHE A 337 -28.03 -9.78 -7.89
C PHE A 337 -26.79 -9.34 -7.09
N HIS A 338 -25.63 -9.19 -7.73
CA HIS A 338 -24.37 -8.88 -7.07
C HIS A 338 -23.67 -7.69 -7.76
N GLU A 339 -24.30 -6.52 -7.61
CA GLU A 339 -23.87 -5.24 -8.18
C GLU A 339 -24.20 -4.13 -7.15
N PHE A 340 -23.42 -4.11 -6.07
CA PHE A 340 -23.62 -3.27 -4.89
C PHE A 340 -22.99 -1.88 -5.02
N ALA A 341 -23.48 -0.92 -4.22
CA ALA A 341 -22.88 0.40 -4.05
C ALA A 341 -22.46 0.55 -2.59
N PHE A 342 -21.16 0.42 -2.31
CA PHE A 342 -20.62 0.18 -0.98
C PHE A 342 -20.20 1.43 -0.22
N GLY A 343 -20.38 1.33 1.10
CA GLY A 343 -20.06 2.30 2.14
C GLY A 343 -20.91 3.55 2.10
N LEU A 344 -20.59 4.48 3.00
CA LEU A 344 -20.78 5.90 2.74
C LEU A 344 -19.79 6.73 3.56
N LEU A 345 -18.79 7.32 2.90
CA LEU A 345 -17.98 8.37 3.51
C LEU A 345 -18.56 9.75 3.16
N TYR A 346 -18.32 10.74 4.01
CA TYR A 346 -18.65 12.14 3.74
C TYR A 346 -17.52 13.05 4.24
N LYS A 347 -17.10 14.01 3.41
CA LYS A 347 -16.19 15.11 3.77
C LYS A 347 -16.40 16.28 2.81
N ASP A 348 -16.28 17.52 3.31
CA ASP A 348 -16.25 18.78 2.55
C ASP A 348 -17.42 18.97 1.55
N GLY A 349 -18.64 18.55 1.92
CA GLY A 349 -19.83 18.67 1.07
C GLY A 349 -20.01 17.54 0.07
N PHE A 350 -19.18 16.49 0.10
CA PHE A 350 -19.25 15.36 -0.82
C PHE A 350 -19.33 14.01 -0.13
N PHE A 351 -20.11 13.11 -0.73
CA PHE A 351 -20.15 11.70 -0.40
C PHE A 351 -19.19 10.89 -1.28
N TYR A 352 -18.61 9.82 -0.74
CA TYR A 352 -17.77 8.88 -1.50
C TYR A 352 -18.30 7.46 -1.35
N ILE A 353 -18.39 6.75 -2.48
CA ILE A 353 -19.11 5.47 -2.64
C ILE A 353 -18.30 4.60 -3.62
N ASN A 354 -18.20 3.30 -3.37
CA ASN A 354 -17.63 2.38 -4.35
C ASN A 354 -18.73 1.62 -5.12
N LEU A 355 -18.66 1.61 -6.45
CA LEU A 355 -19.56 0.83 -7.30
C LEU A 355 -18.93 -0.52 -7.65
N SER A 356 -19.50 -1.62 -7.17
CA SER A 356 -19.10 -2.99 -7.56
C SER A 356 -19.42 -3.26 -9.03
N VAL A 357 -18.57 -4.03 -9.72
CA VAL A 357 -18.94 -4.67 -10.99
C VAL A 357 -20.09 -5.67 -10.78
N GLY A 358 -20.83 -5.97 -11.83
CA GLY A 358 -21.77 -7.09 -11.88
C GLY A 358 -21.03 -8.43 -11.84
N ILE A 359 -21.54 -9.36 -11.02
CA ILE A 359 -21.00 -10.70 -10.80
C ILE A 359 -22.09 -11.73 -11.11
N ASP A 360 -21.72 -12.79 -11.82
CA ASP A 360 -22.56 -13.94 -12.14
C ASP A 360 -22.52 -15.00 -11.01
N TYR A 361 -23.49 -15.92 -10.99
CA TYR A 361 -23.45 -17.07 -10.08
C TYR A 361 -22.15 -17.86 -10.26
N GLY A 362 -21.55 -18.28 -9.14
CA GLY A 362 -20.20 -18.86 -9.09
C GLY A 362 -19.06 -17.84 -8.92
N GLY A 363 -19.36 -16.53 -8.92
CA GLY A 363 -18.38 -15.48 -8.60
C GLY A 363 -17.61 -14.92 -9.79
N ASN A 364 -17.92 -15.34 -11.01
CA ASN A 364 -17.33 -14.78 -12.23
C ASN A 364 -17.79 -13.34 -12.44
N THR A 365 -16.91 -12.47 -12.94
CA THR A 365 -17.32 -11.12 -13.33
C THR A 365 -18.08 -11.16 -14.65
N SER A 366 -19.28 -10.58 -14.68
CA SER A 366 -20.13 -10.55 -15.88
C SER A 366 -19.39 -9.89 -17.05
N ASN A 367 -19.46 -10.49 -18.23
CA ASN A 367 -18.81 -9.98 -19.43
C ASN A 367 -19.72 -10.17 -20.67
N PRO A 368 -20.25 -9.10 -21.29
CA PRO A 368 -20.07 -7.69 -20.92
C PRO A 368 -20.69 -7.33 -19.57
N GLN A 369 -20.22 -6.21 -18.98
CA GLN A 369 -20.82 -5.59 -17.82
C GLN A 369 -22.22 -5.03 -18.17
N PRO A 370 -23.22 -5.22 -17.30
CA PRO A 370 -24.62 -4.87 -17.59
C PRO A 370 -24.90 -3.37 -17.44
N ALA A 371 -23.97 -2.60 -16.85
CA ALA A 371 -24.02 -1.16 -16.74
C ALA A 371 -22.61 -0.54 -16.91
N PRO A 372 -22.49 0.64 -17.54
CA PRO A 372 -21.21 1.33 -17.69
C PRO A 372 -20.71 1.89 -16.34
N ASN A 373 -19.40 2.11 -16.26
CA ASN A 373 -18.71 2.80 -15.15
C ASN A 373 -18.93 2.20 -13.74
N ARG A 374 -19.33 0.93 -13.66
CA ARG A 374 -19.14 0.10 -12.46
C ARG A 374 -17.63 -0.11 -12.21
N GLY A 375 -17.25 -0.73 -11.10
CA GLY A 375 -15.83 -0.95 -10.77
C GLY A 375 -15.04 0.33 -10.46
N THR A 376 -15.72 1.36 -9.93
CA THR A 376 -15.15 2.70 -9.67
C THR A 376 -15.45 3.21 -8.27
N THR A 377 -14.57 4.07 -7.73
CA THR A 377 -14.95 4.97 -6.62
C THR A 377 -15.51 6.26 -7.21
N ILE A 378 -16.71 6.63 -6.79
CA ILE A 378 -17.38 7.87 -7.18
C ILE A 378 -17.42 8.89 -6.03
N LYS A 379 -17.49 10.17 -6.39
CA LYS A 379 -17.69 11.31 -5.50
C LYS A 379 -18.97 12.05 -5.90
N VAL A 380 -19.91 12.20 -4.96
CA VAL A 380 -21.23 12.81 -5.17
C VAL A 380 -21.33 14.13 -4.41
N ASN A 381 -21.65 15.22 -5.09
CA ASN A 381 -21.87 16.52 -4.46
C ASN A 381 -23.23 16.53 -3.73
N ARG A 382 -23.24 16.84 -2.42
CA ARG A 382 -24.45 16.85 -1.59
C ARG A 382 -25.46 17.91 -2.02
N SER A 383 -25.04 19.06 -2.54
CA SER A 383 -25.93 20.19 -2.81
C SER A 383 -26.75 20.05 -4.10
N ASN A 384 -26.27 19.28 -5.07
CA ASN A 384 -26.87 19.18 -6.41
C ASN A 384 -26.90 17.75 -7.00
N GLY A 385 -26.41 16.74 -6.27
CA GLY A 385 -26.42 15.35 -6.71
C GLY A 385 -25.39 14.99 -7.79
N ALA A 386 -24.52 15.91 -8.20
CA ALA A 386 -23.58 15.67 -9.29
C ALA A 386 -22.59 14.55 -8.95
N VAL A 387 -22.54 13.53 -9.82
CA VAL A 387 -21.64 12.38 -9.70
C VAL A 387 -20.37 12.62 -10.52
N SER A 388 -19.21 12.36 -9.91
CA SER A 388 -17.89 12.41 -10.52
C SER A 388 -17.11 11.12 -10.20
N TYR A 389 -16.14 10.76 -11.03
CA TYR A 389 -15.37 9.53 -10.90
C TYR A 389 -13.95 9.83 -10.39
N VAL A 390 -13.49 9.10 -9.37
CA VAL A 390 -12.19 9.32 -8.73
C VAL A 390 -11.15 8.31 -9.20
N ALA A 391 -11.48 7.02 -9.18
CA ALA A 391 -10.60 5.94 -9.56
C ALA A 391 -11.37 4.73 -10.10
N GLY A 392 -10.69 3.83 -10.81
CA GLY A 392 -11.30 2.65 -11.44
C GLY A 392 -10.48 1.37 -11.29
N GLY A 393 -10.95 0.29 -11.91
CA GLY A 393 -10.33 -1.02 -11.83
C GLY A 393 -10.53 -1.73 -10.49
N LEU A 394 -11.67 -1.48 -9.87
CA LEU A 394 -12.17 -2.22 -8.70
C LEU A 394 -13.08 -3.36 -9.17
N ARG A 395 -13.11 -4.48 -8.45
CA ARG A 395 -14.03 -5.58 -8.74
C ARG A 395 -15.23 -5.57 -7.80
N THR A 396 -15.02 -6.00 -6.56
CA THR A 396 -16.03 -6.01 -5.48
C THR A 396 -15.43 -5.25 -4.28
N PRO A 397 -15.41 -3.90 -4.35
CA PRO A 397 -14.77 -3.03 -3.36
C PRO A 397 -15.64 -2.81 -2.11
N HIS A 398 -15.81 -3.86 -1.31
CA HIS A 398 -16.77 -3.91 -0.20
C HIS A 398 -16.47 -2.86 0.88
N GLY A 399 -15.24 -2.77 1.37
CA GLY A 399 -14.89 -1.79 2.39
C GLY A 399 -14.42 -0.47 1.80
N ILE A 400 -14.84 0.62 2.44
CA ILE A 400 -14.32 1.98 2.21
C ILE A 400 -14.21 2.71 3.55
N GLY A 401 -13.08 3.36 3.80
CA GLY A 401 -12.81 4.01 5.08
C GLY A 401 -11.77 5.12 4.98
N TRP A 402 -11.79 6.02 5.96
CA TRP A 402 -10.70 6.97 6.17
C TRP A 402 -9.50 6.25 6.79
N GLY A 403 -8.33 6.43 6.18
CA GLY A 403 -7.04 5.99 6.70
C GLY A 403 -6.14 7.16 7.09
N PRO A 404 -4.82 6.93 7.19
CA PRO A 404 -3.86 7.99 7.48
C PRO A 404 -3.93 9.15 6.48
N GLU A 405 -3.61 10.37 6.95
CA GLU A 405 -3.58 11.60 6.14
C GLU A 405 -4.92 11.92 5.43
N ASP A 406 -6.05 11.56 6.05
CA ASP A 406 -7.40 11.65 5.48
C ASP A 406 -7.55 10.94 4.12
N GLY A 407 -6.67 10.00 3.81
CA GLY A 407 -6.74 9.22 2.57
C GLY A 407 -7.94 8.27 2.57
N ILE A 408 -8.50 8.03 1.38
CA ILE A 408 -9.57 7.03 1.20
C ILE A 408 -8.92 5.68 0.94
N PHE A 409 -9.18 4.72 1.83
CA PHE A 409 -8.70 3.35 1.72
C PHE A 409 -9.86 2.40 1.42
N VAL A 410 -9.62 1.46 0.49
CA VAL A 410 -10.64 0.55 -0.02
C VAL A 410 -10.14 -0.89 0.00
N THR A 411 -10.97 -1.81 0.45
CA THR A 411 -10.73 -3.26 0.37
C THR A 411 -11.51 -3.83 -0.81
N ASP A 412 -10.83 -4.59 -1.69
CA ASP A 412 -11.41 -5.12 -2.94
C ASP A 412 -11.20 -6.64 -3.03
N ASN A 413 -12.30 -7.37 -3.26
CA ASN A 413 -12.35 -8.83 -3.11
C ASN A 413 -11.87 -9.57 -4.37
N GLN A 414 -11.08 -10.62 -4.17
CA GLN A 414 -10.53 -11.48 -5.22
C GLN A 414 -11.58 -12.13 -6.12
N GLY A 415 -11.16 -12.47 -7.34
CA GLY A 415 -11.93 -13.22 -8.32
C GLY A 415 -11.28 -13.13 -9.70
N GLY A 416 -12.07 -13.15 -10.76
CA GLY A 416 -11.57 -13.02 -12.14
C GLY A 416 -10.69 -11.77 -12.31
N TRP A 417 -9.47 -11.97 -12.80
CA TRP A 417 -8.39 -10.99 -12.98
C TRP A 417 -7.89 -10.28 -11.70
N LEU A 418 -8.36 -10.68 -10.52
CA LEU A 418 -7.93 -10.13 -9.23
C LEU A 418 -7.47 -11.29 -8.32
N PRO A 419 -6.17 -11.62 -8.30
CA PRO A 419 -5.68 -12.92 -7.83
C PRO A 419 -5.78 -13.14 -6.32
N SER A 420 -5.79 -12.06 -5.53
CA SER A 420 -6.02 -12.06 -4.09
C SER A 420 -6.70 -10.76 -3.69
N SER A 421 -7.33 -10.73 -2.52
CA SER A 421 -7.90 -9.50 -1.99
C SER A 421 -6.81 -8.46 -1.75
N LYS A 422 -7.17 -7.17 -1.80
CA LYS A 422 -6.20 -6.06 -1.69
C LYS A 422 -6.76 -4.88 -0.90
N LEU A 423 -5.87 -4.19 -0.18
CA LEU A 423 -6.10 -2.84 0.35
C LEU A 423 -5.51 -1.82 -0.63
N LEU A 424 -6.29 -0.80 -0.96
CA LEU A 424 -5.98 0.26 -1.93
C LEU A 424 -5.93 1.63 -1.27
N HIS A 425 -5.11 2.53 -1.79
CA HIS A 425 -5.18 3.97 -1.51
C HIS A 425 -5.73 4.69 -2.75
N ILE A 426 -7.00 5.09 -2.67
CA ILE A 426 -7.73 5.78 -3.74
C ILE A 426 -7.21 7.22 -3.84
N LYS A 427 -6.77 7.59 -5.04
CA LYS A 427 -6.48 8.97 -5.46
C LYS A 427 -7.08 9.18 -6.84
N GLN A 428 -7.27 10.43 -7.25
CA GLN A 428 -7.75 10.79 -8.58
C GLN A 428 -6.91 10.10 -9.69
N ASP A 429 -7.58 9.67 -10.75
CA ASP A 429 -7.01 9.09 -11.98
C ASP A 429 -6.24 7.75 -11.80
N ARG A 430 -6.38 7.07 -10.65
CA ARG A 430 -5.78 5.75 -10.42
C ARG A 430 -6.62 4.61 -11.03
N PHE A 431 -5.93 3.57 -11.48
CA PHE A 431 -6.52 2.33 -11.97
C PHE A 431 -5.91 1.11 -11.25
N PHE A 432 -6.74 0.19 -10.78
CA PHE A 432 -6.33 -0.91 -9.89
C PHE A 432 -6.35 -2.31 -10.53
N ASN A 433 -6.16 -2.37 -11.86
CA ASN A 433 -5.87 -3.60 -12.62
C ASN A 433 -7.00 -4.64 -12.70
N HIS A 434 -8.26 -4.21 -12.60
CA HIS A 434 -9.41 -5.01 -13.03
C HIS A 434 -10.02 -4.32 -14.27
N TYR A 435 -10.01 -5.00 -15.42
CA TYR A 435 -10.48 -4.43 -16.69
C TYR A 435 -11.93 -4.83 -16.97
N MET A 436 -12.70 -3.92 -17.59
CA MET A 436 -14.10 -4.13 -17.91
C MET A 436 -14.37 -4.13 -19.42
N ASN A 437 -15.55 -4.64 -19.79
CA ASN A 437 -16.08 -4.58 -21.14
C ASN A 437 -17.56 -4.16 -21.09
N PRO A 438 -17.96 -2.98 -21.59
CA PRO A 438 -17.09 -1.93 -22.13
C PRO A 438 -16.10 -1.40 -21.08
N ALA A 439 -14.98 -0.85 -21.55
CA ALA A 439 -13.91 -0.34 -20.70
C ALA A 439 -14.41 0.79 -19.79
N GLY A 440 -13.94 0.81 -18.55
CA GLY A 440 -14.24 1.87 -17.57
C GLY A 440 -13.48 3.18 -17.83
N PRO A 441 -13.82 4.27 -17.11
CA PRO A 441 -13.24 5.60 -17.31
C PRO A 441 -11.72 5.70 -17.10
N PHE A 442 -11.11 4.70 -16.44
CA PHE A 442 -9.69 4.69 -16.07
C PHE A 442 -8.93 3.48 -16.61
N ASP A 443 -9.56 2.61 -17.41
CA ASP A 443 -8.95 1.35 -17.87
C ASP A 443 -7.75 1.58 -18.83
N THR A 444 -7.56 2.82 -19.31
CA THR A 444 -6.39 3.25 -20.10
C THR A 444 -5.23 3.80 -19.23
N ARG A 445 -5.39 3.88 -17.91
CA ARG A 445 -4.36 4.38 -16.98
C ARG A 445 -3.45 3.22 -16.53
N PRO A 446 -2.16 3.49 -16.23
CA PRO A 446 -1.25 2.45 -15.78
C PRO A 446 -1.72 1.82 -14.46
N PRO A 447 -1.63 0.48 -14.31
CA PRO A 447 -1.93 -0.21 -13.07
C PRO A 447 -1.18 0.35 -11.86
N THR A 448 -1.92 0.74 -10.83
CA THR A 448 -1.39 1.14 -9.53
C THR A 448 -1.29 -0.08 -8.62
N THR A 449 -0.13 -0.28 -8.00
CA THR A 449 0.09 -1.36 -7.03
C THR A 449 -0.79 -1.18 -5.78
N PRO A 450 -1.33 -2.27 -5.21
CA PRO A 450 -2.07 -2.18 -3.95
C PRO A 450 -1.14 -1.81 -2.78
N VAL A 451 -1.72 -1.22 -1.73
CA VAL A 451 -1.01 -0.93 -0.48
C VAL A 451 -0.67 -2.23 0.25
N LEU A 452 -1.65 -3.13 0.34
CA LEU A 452 -1.48 -4.48 0.84
C LEU A 452 -2.13 -5.48 -0.11
N TRP A 453 -1.47 -6.61 -0.35
CA TRP A 453 -2.17 -7.84 -0.65
C TRP A 453 -2.68 -8.47 0.65
N MET A 454 -3.88 -9.04 0.59
CA MET A 454 -4.53 -9.76 1.67
C MET A 454 -4.72 -11.22 1.19
N PRO A 455 -3.80 -12.14 1.54
CA PRO A 455 -3.76 -13.48 0.96
C PRO A 455 -5.04 -14.30 1.15
N GLN A 456 -5.63 -14.71 0.01
CA GLN A 456 -6.80 -15.57 -0.07
C GLN A 456 -6.57 -16.88 0.70
N ASN A 457 -7.58 -17.34 1.43
CA ASN A 457 -7.60 -18.57 2.23
C ASN A 457 -6.65 -18.60 3.44
N GLU A 458 -5.76 -17.62 3.59
CA GLU A 458 -4.81 -17.53 4.71
C GLU A 458 -5.29 -16.54 5.80
N ILE A 459 -5.78 -15.37 5.40
CA ILE A 459 -6.11 -14.26 6.32
C ILE A 459 -7.32 -13.42 5.91
N ALA A 460 -7.68 -13.39 4.63
CA ALA A 460 -8.86 -12.68 4.12
C ALA A 460 -9.44 -13.40 2.89
N ASN A 461 -10.75 -13.30 2.67
CA ASN A 461 -11.48 -13.83 1.51
C ASN A 461 -12.60 -12.89 1.02
N SER A 462 -13.09 -11.98 1.86
CA SER A 462 -14.06 -10.95 1.49
C SER A 462 -13.95 -9.78 2.48
N PRO A 463 -12.79 -9.08 2.49
CA PRO A 463 -12.54 -8.00 3.42
C PRO A 463 -13.54 -6.87 3.23
N SER A 464 -14.01 -6.32 4.35
CA SER A 464 -15.00 -5.25 4.43
C SER A 464 -14.37 -3.98 4.99
N THR A 465 -15.16 -3.12 5.63
CA THR A 465 -14.80 -1.75 6.02
C THR A 465 -13.48 -1.65 6.79
N PRO A 466 -12.47 -0.93 6.25
CA PRO A 466 -11.25 -0.59 6.97
C PRO A 466 -11.49 0.66 7.85
N VAL A 467 -11.00 0.65 9.09
CA VAL A 467 -11.20 1.75 10.05
C VAL A 467 -9.89 2.08 10.76
N LEU A 468 -9.46 3.35 10.69
CA LEU A 468 -8.28 3.82 11.41
C LEU A 468 -8.53 3.91 12.92
N MET A 469 -7.70 3.24 13.71
CA MET A 469 -7.69 3.34 15.17
C MET A 469 -6.94 4.63 15.59
N PRO A 470 -7.61 5.63 16.21
CA PRO A 470 -6.93 6.84 16.66
C PRO A 470 -6.21 6.66 18.00
N THR A 471 -6.59 5.65 18.79
CA THR A 471 -6.13 5.46 20.18
C THR A 471 -5.96 3.97 20.53
N GLY A 472 -5.43 3.70 21.73
CA GLY A 472 -5.19 2.34 22.24
C GLY A 472 -3.87 1.73 21.76
N THR A 473 -3.64 0.45 22.08
CA THR A 473 -2.39 -0.27 21.77
C THR A 473 -2.01 -0.26 20.29
N PHE A 474 -3.01 -0.19 19.41
CA PHE A 474 -2.84 -0.24 17.96
C PHE A 474 -3.16 1.11 17.26
N ALA A 475 -3.00 2.23 17.96
CA ALA A 475 -3.20 3.56 17.40
C ALA A 475 -2.38 3.76 16.10
N GLY A 476 -2.95 4.45 15.12
CA GLY A 476 -2.37 4.67 13.79
C GLY A 476 -2.50 3.48 12.82
N GLN A 477 -3.18 2.40 13.19
CA GLN A 477 -3.37 1.22 12.35
C GLN A 477 -4.82 1.07 11.89
N LEU A 478 -5.03 0.43 10.74
CA LEU A 478 -6.35 0.06 10.27
C LEU A 478 -6.79 -1.26 10.91
N VAL A 479 -8.05 -1.33 11.34
CA VAL A 479 -8.76 -2.58 11.63
C VAL A 479 -9.72 -2.85 10.48
N ILE A 480 -9.80 -4.09 10.02
CA ILE A 480 -10.50 -4.48 8.80
C ILE A 480 -11.38 -5.68 9.12
N GLY A 481 -12.66 -5.66 8.73
CA GLY A 481 -13.53 -6.83 8.84
C GLY A 481 -13.37 -7.80 7.67
N ASP A 482 -13.87 -9.02 7.80
CA ASP A 482 -14.04 -9.93 6.67
C ASP A 482 -15.33 -10.73 6.79
N VAL A 483 -16.08 -10.83 5.70
CA VAL A 483 -17.37 -11.54 5.63
C VAL A 483 -17.20 -13.06 5.53
N THR A 484 -16.22 -13.51 4.73
CA THR A 484 -16.07 -14.90 4.31
C THR A 484 -15.04 -15.64 5.15
N TYR A 485 -13.89 -15.00 5.40
CA TYR A 485 -12.91 -15.45 6.38
C TYR A 485 -13.40 -15.23 7.81
N GLY A 486 -14.20 -14.18 8.05
CA GLY A 486 -14.73 -13.83 9.36
C GLY A 486 -13.73 -13.06 10.22
N GLY A 487 -14.21 -12.51 11.33
CA GLY A 487 -13.37 -11.83 12.33
C GLY A 487 -12.86 -10.47 11.86
N LEU A 488 -11.78 -10.00 12.50
CA LEU A 488 -11.06 -8.79 12.08
C LEU A 488 -9.57 -9.10 11.84
N GLN A 489 -9.00 -8.42 10.85
CA GLN A 489 -7.58 -8.28 10.59
C GLN A 489 -7.11 -6.86 11.01
N ARG A 490 -5.81 -6.67 11.11
CA ARG A 490 -5.19 -5.37 11.44
C ARG A 490 -4.05 -5.07 10.49
N ALA A 491 -3.93 -3.83 10.05
CA ALA A 491 -2.95 -3.39 9.07
C ALA A 491 -2.11 -2.20 9.60
N PHE A 492 -0.80 -2.42 9.70
CA PHE A 492 0.20 -1.36 9.92
C PHE A 492 0.69 -0.86 8.57
N LEU A 493 0.64 0.45 8.35
CA LEU A 493 1.06 1.08 7.10
C LEU A 493 2.27 2.01 7.32
N GLU A 494 3.17 2.04 6.35
CA GLU A 494 4.28 3.00 6.29
C GLU A 494 4.44 3.54 4.86
N LYS A 495 5.10 4.69 4.71
CA LYS A 495 5.47 5.23 3.39
C LYS A 495 6.90 4.83 3.05
N VAL A 496 7.09 4.22 1.88
CA VAL A 496 8.41 3.99 1.30
C VAL A 496 8.43 4.62 -0.09
N ASN A 497 9.39 5.50 -0.32
CA ASN A 497 9.47 6.34 -1.53
C ASN A 497 8.16 7.14 -1.81
N GLY A 498 7.48 7.58 -0.75
CA GLY A 498 6.28 8.43 -0.82
C GLY A 498 4.93 7.70 -0.96
N GLU A 499 4.92 6.42 -1.32
CA GLU A 499 3.69 5.61 -1.42
C GLU A 499 3.55 4.62 -0.26
N TYR A 500 2.31 4.28 0.10
CA TYR A 500 2.03 3.36 1.20
C TYR A 500 2.30 1.91 0.82
N GLN A 501 2.86 1.20 1.79
CA GLN A 501 2.92 -0.25 1.85
C GLN A 501 2.86 -0.68 3.33
N GLY A 502 3.00 -1.97 3.65
CA GLY A 502 3.05 -2.37 5.06
C GLY A 502 2.70 -3.81 5.36
N ALA A 503 2.22 -4.05 6.58
CA ALA A 503 2.04 -5.36 7.19
C ALA A 503 0.59 -5.65 7.60
N LEU A 504 0.13 -6.86 7.31
CA LEU A 504 -1.18 -7.38 7.70
C LEU A 504 -1.03 -8.46 8.79
N PHE A 505 -1.83 -8.35 9.84
CA PHE A 505 -1.85 -9.22 11.02
C PHE A 505 -3.25 -9.80 11.26
N ARG A 506 -3.31 -10.99 11.87
CA ARG A 506 -4.56 -11.51 12.45
C ARG A 506 -4.89 -10.70 13.71
N MET A 507 -6.11 -10.20 13.86
CA MET A 507 -6.52 -9.49 15.08
C MET A 507 -7.41 -10.36 15.97
N THR A 508 -8.65 -10.66 15.54
CA THR A 508 -9.63 -11.34 16.38
C THR A 508 -10.54 -12.26 15.59
N GLN A 509 -11.02 -13.31 16.25
CA GLN A 509 -12.08 -14.20 15.77
C GLN A 509 -13.13 -14.37 16.87
N GLY A 510 -13.92 -15.46 16.86
CA GLY A 510 -14.95 -15.71 17.87
C GLY A 510 -16.20 -14.81 17.79
N LEU A 511 -16.35 -14.05 16.70
CA LEU A 511 -17.53 -13.21 16.45
C LEU A 511 -18.71 -14.05 15.90
N GLU A 512 -19.94 -13.58 16.13
CA GLU A 512 -21.17 -14.36 15.92
C GLU A 512 -21.57 -14.60 14.45
N ALA A 513 -20.99 -13.84 13.50
CA ALA A 513 -21.23 -13.91 12.06
C ALA A 513 -19.98 -13.44 11.27
N GLY A 514 -20.06 -13.47 9.93
CA GLY A 514 -19.10 -12.78 9.06
C GLY A 514 -19.24 -11.26 9.17
N VAL A 515 -18.14 -10.51 9.12
CA VAL A 515 -18.14 -9.06 9.41
C VAL A 515 -18.28 -8.25 8.12
N SER A 516 -19.44 -7.63 7.94
CA SER A 516 -19.75 -6.73 6.82
C SER A 516 -19.42 -5.27 7.10
N GLU A 517 -19.50 -4.83 8.36
CA GLU A 517 -19.34 -3.43 8.70
C GLU A 517 -18.55 -3.27 10.01
N VAL A 518 -17.70 -2.25 10.07
CA VAL A 518 -16.87 -1.91 11.23
C VAL A 518 -16.93 -0.40 11.45
N ASN A 519 -17.16 0.03 12.69
CA ASN A 519 -17.14 1.46 13.06
C ASN A 519 -16.60 1.63 14.50
N LEU A 520 -16.07 2.80 14.84
CA LEU A 520 -15.70 3.14 16.22
C LEU A 520 -16.83 3.87 16.91
N GLY A 521 -17.13 3.50 18.15
CA GLY A 521 -18.09 4.24 18.96
C GLY A 521 -17.49 5.47 19.64
N PRO A 522 -18.33 6.43 20.06
CA PRO A 522 -17.93 7.52 20.97
C PRO A 522 -17.31 7.03 22.28
N ASP A 523 -17.55 5.77 22.68
CA ASP A 523 -16.94 5.12 23.84
C ASP A 523 -15.57 4.46 23.54
N GLY A 524 -15.02 4.64 22.33
CA GLY A 524 -13.73 4.08 21.91
C GLY A 524 -13.73 2.56 21.66
N ALA A 525 -14.90 1.91 21.69
CA ALA A 525 -15.04 0.50 21.34
C ALA A 525 -15.19 0.31 19.83
N ILE A 526 -14.80 -0.87 19.34
CA ILE A 526 -14.99 -1.27 17.94
C ILE A 526 -16.36 -1.98 17.82
N TYR A 527 -17.25 -1.46 16.98
CA TYR A 527 -18.57 -2.03 16.71
C TYR A 527 -18.50 -2.82 15.41
N VAL A 528 -19.07 -4.02 15.40
CA VAL A 528 -19.00 -4.97 14.29
C VAL A 528 -20.41 -5.42 13.87
N GLY A 529 -20.69 -5.25 12.59
CA GLY A 529 -21.94 -5.64 11.93
C GLY A 529 -21.79 -7.00 11.27
N GLY A 530 -22.76 -7.88 11.49
CA GLY A 530 -22.76 -9.25 11.00
C GLY A 530 -23.71 -9.46 9.81
N LEU A 531 -23.24 -10.17 8.78
CA LEU A 531 -24.01 -10.51 7.58
C LEU A 531 -23.66 -11.92 7.08
N GLY A 532 -24.67 -12.63 6.59
CA GLY A 532 -24.52 -13.87 5.83
C GLY A 532 -25.75 -14.21 4.98
N ALA A 533 -25.55 -15.10 4.01
CA ALA A 533 -26.58 -15.72 3.16
C ALA A 533 -26.08 -17.10 2.68
N GLY A 534 -26.86 -17.81 1.87
CA GLY A 534 -26.70 -19.19 1.37
C GLY A 534 -25.30 -19.82 1.51
N GLY A 535 -25.19 -20.87 2.34
CA GLY A 535 -23.92 -21.49 2.73
C GLY A 535 -23.11 -20.71 3.79
N ASN A 536 -23.74 -19.69 4.39
CA ASN A 536 -23.19 -18.67 5.29
C ASN A 536 -21.84 -18.08 4.85
N TRP A 537 -21.60 -18.03 3.52
CA TRP A 537 -20.34 -17.63 2.89
C TRP A 537 -19.07 -18.15 3.59
N GLY A 538 -19.07 -19.43 3.99
CA GLY A 538 -17.90 -20.07 4.65
C GLY A 538 -17.83 -19.90 6.17
N GLN A 539 -18.77 -19.18 6.79
CA GLN A 539 -18.93 -19.09 8.24
C GLN A 539 -19.90 -20.18 8.77
N THR A 540 -19.66 -21.44 8.38
CA THR A 540 -20.49 -22.59 8.80
C THR A 540 -20.60 -22.69 10.33
N GLY A 541 -21.81 -22.95 10.84
CA GLY A 541 -22.08 -23.03 12.28
C GLY A 541 -22.21 -21.69 13.02
N LYS A 542 -22.04 -20.56 12.32
CA LYS A 542 -22.31 -19.21 12.83
C LYS A 542 -23.69 -18.70 12.43
N LEU A 543 -24.09 -17.54 12.96
CA LEU A 543 -25.30 -16.83 12.54
C LEU A 543 -25.07 -16.16 11.17
N SER A 544 -26.17 -15.87 10.46
CA SER A 544 -26.19 -15.09 9.21
C SER A 544 -26.52 -13.61 9.41
N TYR A 545 -26.47 -13.16 10.67
CA TYR A 545 -26.77 -11.81 11.14
C TYR A 545 -25.98 -11.53 12.42
N GLY A 546 -25.73 -10.26 12.76
CA GLY A 546 -25.03 -9.95 14.01
C GLY A 546 -24.86 -8.46 14.29
N LEU A 547 -24.71 -8.12 15.57
CA LEU A 547 -24.29 -6.81 16.02
C LEU A 547 -23.62 -6.93 17.39
N GLN A 548 -22.31 -6.69 17.43
CA GLN A 548 -21.50 -6.82 18.64
C GLN A 548 -20.55 -5.63 18.78
N LYS A 549 -19.95 -5.48 19.96
CA LYS A 549 -18.82 -4.56 20.17
C LYS A 549 -17.67 -5.19 20.95
N LEU A 550 -16.47 -4.67 20.69
CA LEU A 550 -15.21 -5.03 21.31
C LEU A 550 -14.69 -3.81 22.08
N THR A 551 -14.92 -3.78 23.39
CA THR A 551 -14.46 -2.70 24.26
C THR A 551 -13.02 -2.99 24.72
N PRO A 552 -12.04 -2.08 24.53
CA PRO A 552 -10.70 -2.23 25.10
C PRO A 552 -10.75 -2.45 26.62
N ASN A 553 -10.10 -3.50 27.12
CA ASN A 553 -10.19 -3.90 28.54
C ASN A 553 -8.95 -3.56 29.38
N GLY A 554 -7.98 -2.86 28.80
CA GLY A 554 -6.74 -2.44 29.47
C GLY A 554 -5.70 -3.56 29.68
N SER A 555 -5.98 -4.80 29.28
CA SER A 555 -4.96 -5.84 29.29
C SER A 555 -3.94 -5.64 28.18
N ASN A 556 -2.70 -6.07 28.43
CA ASN A 556 -1.59 -6.01 27.48
C ASN A 556 -1.20 -7.45 27.06
N PRO A 557 -1.88 -8.06 26.06
CA PRO A 557 -1.48 -9.36 25.53
C PRO A 557 -0.18 -9.26 24.74
N PHE A 558 0.53 -10.38 24.57
CA PHE A 558 1.74 -10.43 23.73
C PHE A 558 1.33 -10.59 22.26
N ASP A 559 1.56 -9.55 21.46
CA ASP A 559 1.20 -9.50 20.04
C ASP A 559 2.28 -8.76 19.24
N MET A 560 2.30 -8.95 17.91
CA MET A 560 3.10 -8.14 17.01
C MET A 560 2.44 -6.77 16.85
N LEU A 561 3.11 -5.72 17.33
CA LEU A 561 2.63 -4.35 17.24
C LEU A 561 2.78 -3.79 15.83
N ALA A 562 3.99 -3.86 15.26
CA ALA A 562 4.29 -3.30 13.94
C ALA A 562 5.40 -4.11 13.24
N MET A 563 5.50 -3.97 11.92
CA MET A 563 6.59 -4.51 11.12
C MET A 563 6.99 -3.47 10.08
N ARG A 564 8.25 -3.05 10.08
CA ARG A 564 8.79 -1.98 9.23
C ARG A 564 9.84 -2.53 8.28
N ALA A 565 9.80 -2.15 7.00
CA ALA A 565 10.83 -2.52 6.04
C ALA A 565 12.16 -1.83 6.34
N LEU A 566 13.26 -2.50 6.01
CA LEU A 566 14.63 -2.00 6.11
C LEU A 566 15.38 -2.34 4.80
N PRO A 567 16.52 -1.68 4.48
CA PRO A 567 17.25 -1.91 3.22
C PRO A 567 17.69 -3.37 2.97
N ASN A 568 17.79 -4.18 4.02
CA ASN A 568 18.23 -5.57 3.98
C ASN A 568 17.34 -6.53 4.80
N GLY A 569 16.10 -6.14 5.13
CA GLY A 569 15.29 -6.91 6.08
C GLY A 569 14.09 -6.16 6.65
N PHE A 570 13.77 -6.43 7.93
CA PHE A 570 12.63 -5.81 8.62
C PHE A 570 12.93 -5.59 10.12
N GLU A 571 12.34 -4.56 10.72
CA GLU A 571 12.14 -4.46 12.17
C GLU A 571 10.74 -5.01 12.50
N ILE A 572 10.64 -5.99 13.41
CA ILE A 572 9.36 -6.41 14.01
C ILE A 572 9.31 -5.87 15.44
N GLU A 573 8.27 -5.13 15.77
CA GLU A 573 8.00 -4.57 17.09
C GLU A 573 6.87 -5.34 17.77
N TYR A 574 7.03 -5.64 19.06
CA TYR A 574 6.09 -6.39 19.87
C TYR A 574 5.56 -5.56 21.05
N THR A 575 4.35 -5.84 21.51
CA THR A 575 3.73 -5.14 22.65
C THR A 575 4.53 -5.30 23.96
N GLN A 576 5.26 -6.41 24.10
CA GLN A 576 5.98 -6.82 25.30
C GLN A 576 7.39 -7.36 24.98
N PRO A 577 8.34 -7.30 25.93
CA PRO A 577 9.68 -7.82 25.73
C PRO A 577 9.69 -9.34 25.55
N LEU A 578 10.52 -9.84 24.64
CA LEU A 578 10.73 -11.27 24.40
C LEU A 578 11.35 -11.96 25.64
N SER A 579 11.01 -13.23 25.86
CA SER A 579 11.68 -14.05 26.89
C SER A 579 13.11 -14.41 26.48
N ALA A 580 13.99 -14.65 27.47
CA ALA A 580 15.36 -15.11 27.22
C ALA A 580 15.42 -16.42 26.41
N ALA A 581 14.42 -17.29 26.57
CA ALA A 581 14.30 -18.53 25.80
C ALA A 581 13.97 -18.26 24.32
N THR A 582 13.11 -17.26 24.03
CA THR A 582 12.81 -16.82 22.66
C THR A 582 14.02 -16.12 22.03
N ALA A 583 14.69 -15.25 22.79
CA ALA A 583 15.90 -14.52 22.36
C ALA A 583 17.12 -15.43 22.08
N THR A 584 17.13 -16.66 22.60
CA THR A 584 18.21 -17.63 22.36
C THR A 584 18.15 -18.17 20.92
N ALA A 585 19.25 -18.01 20.17
CA ALA A 585 19.36 -18.36 18.74
C ALA A 585 18.26 -17.70 17.87
N LEU A 586 17.93 -16.43 18.16
CA LEU A 586 16.76 -15.71 17.66
C LEU A 586 16.52 -15.79 16.14
N ALA A 587 17.57 -15.78 15.31
CA ALA A 587 17.43 -15.91 13.85
C ALA A 587 16.72 -17.22 13.41
N THR A 588 16.90 -18.30 14.17
CA THR A 588 16.26 -19.61 13.91
C THR A 588 14.77 -19.65 14.27
N LYS A 589 14.25 -18.62 14.95
CA LYS A 589 12.85 -18.54 15.39
C LYS A 589 11.91 -18.03 14.29
N TYR A 590 12.46 -17.54 13.19
CA TYR A 590 11.71 -16.95 12.09
C TYR A 590 11.77 -17.83 10.85
N ARG A 591 10.62 -18.04 10.20
CA ARG A 591 10.51 -18.67 8.89
C ARG A 591 9.98 -17.63 7.91
N VAL A 592 10.67 -17.46 6.79
CA VAL A 592 10.36 -16.41 5.81
C VAL A 592 10.08 -17.03 4.46
N LYS A 593 8.97 -16.64 3.85
CA LYS A 593 8.64 -16.90 2.45
C LYS A 593 8.36 -15.58 1.72
N GLN A 594 8.64 -15.52 0.42
CA GLN A 594 8.16 -14.44 -0.44
C GLN A 594 7.54 -14.98 -1.72
N TRP A 595 6.58 -14.27 -2.31
CA TRP A 595 5.98 -14.57 -3.63
C TRP A 595 5.44 -13.30 -4.28
N ARG A 596 4.98 -13.38 -5.54
CA ARG A 596 4.08 -12.38 -6.14
C ARG A 596 2.81 -13.06 -6.64
N TYR A 597 1.85 -12.26 -7.07
CA TYR A 597 0.64 -12.73 -7.76
C TYR A 597 0.69 -12.40 -9.25
N VAL A 598 -0.08 -13.15 -10.04
CA VAL A 598 -0.36 -12.86 -11.46
C VAL A 598 -1.88 -12.91 -11.65
N PRO A 599 -2.51 -11.88 -12.25
CA PRO A 599 -3.90 -11.93 -12.68
C PRO A 599 -4.19 -13.10 -13.61
N THR A 600 -5.29 -13.81 -13.39
CA THR A 600 -5.79 -14.85 -14.30
C THR A 600 -7.29 -14.69 -14.51
N ALA A 601 -7.84 -15.23 -15.60
CA ALA A 601 -9.29 -15.20 -15.82
C ALA A 601 -10.10 -16.02 -14.80
N ALA A 602 -9.46 -17.00 -14.14
CA ALA A 602 -10.09 -17.80 -13.09
C ALA A 602 -10.37 -16.97 -11.82
N TYR A 603 -11.26 -17.47 -10.96
CA TYR A 603 -11.54 -16.82 -9.68
C TYR A 603 -10.32 -16.93 -8.74
N GLY A 604 -9.70 -15.80 -8.40
CA GLY A 604 -8.45 -15.77 -7.64
C GLY A 604 -7.24 -16.09 -8.53
N GLY A 605 -6.09 -16.36 -7.91
CA GLY A 605 -4.89 -16.66 -8.69
C GLY A 605 -3.75 -17.27 -7.87
N PRO A 606 -2.81 -17.95 -8.55
CA PRO A 606 -1.72 -18.64 -7.90
C PRO A 606 -0.70 -17.65 -7.31
N LYS A 607 -0.04 -18.08 -6.23
CA LYS A 607 1.26 -17.56 -5.83
C LYS A 607 2.29 -18.00 -6.88
N VAL A 608 3.12 -17.09 -7.36
CA VAL A 608 4.20 -17.40 -8.31
C VAL A 608 5.55 -16.86 -7.84
N ASP A 609 6.60 -17.56 -8.26
CA ASP A 609 7.96 -17.47 -7.71
C ASP A 609 7.95 -17.44 -6.17
N GLU A 610 7.33 -18.46 -5.56
CA GLU A 610 7.36 -18.67 -4.12
C GLU A 610 8.74 -19.18 -3.69
N GLU A 611 9.41 -18.40 -2.83
CA GLU A 611 10.77 -18.64 -2.38
C GLU A 611 10.82 -18.68 -0.85
N THR A 612 11.55 -19.64 -0.28
CA THR A 612 11.88 -19.64 1.15
C THR A 612 13.20 -18.90 1.35
N LEU A 613 13.22 -17.91 2.25
CA LEU A 613 14.39 -17.06 2.50
C LEU A 613 15.07 -17.39 3.83
N ALA A 614 16.39 -17.23 3.87
CA ALA A 614 17.19 -17.40 5.07
C ALA A 614 17.30 -16.08 5.85
N VAL A 615 16.96 -16.11 7.14
CA VAL A 615 17.26 -15.04 8.09
C VAL A 615 18.73 -15.15 8.47
N SER A 616 19.56 -14.22 7.99
CA SER A 616 21.02 -14.25 8.19
C SER A 616 21.42 -13.73 9.57
N SER A 617 20.65 -12.81 10.15
CA SER A 617 20.75 -12.40 11.55
C SER A 617 19.42 -11.91 12.10
N ALA A 618 19.30 -11.92 13.43
CA ALA A 618 18.20 -11.31 14.15
C ALA A 618 18.74 -10.65 15.42
N THR A 619 18.57 -9.33 15.54
CA THR A 619 19.11 -8.53 16.65
C THR A 619 17.96 -7.99 17.50
N LEU A 620 17.99 -8.30 18.79
CA LEU A 620 17.02 -7.81 19.77
C LEU A 620 17.42 -6.41 20.28
N SER A 621 16.45 -5.51 20.43
CA SER A 621 16.63 -4.19 21.03
C SER A 621 16.93 -4.25 22.54
N ALA A 622 17.46 -3.16 23.09
CA ALA A 622 17.81 -3.07 24.51
C ALA A 622 16.60 -3.18 25.46
N ASP A 623 15.41 -2.75 25.02
CA ASP A 623 14.15 -2.91 25.75
C ASP A 623 13.48 -4.27 25.54
N GLY A 624 14.08 -5.14 24.70
CA GLY A 624 13.58 -6.47 24.37
C GLY A 624 12.34 -6.52 23.49
N LYS A 625 11.82 -5.38 23.00
CA LYS A 625 10.55 -5.30 22.27
C LYS A 625 10.65 -5.29 20.74
N LYS A 626 11.83 -5.06 20.18
CA LYS A 626 12.05 -4.97 18.73
C LYS A 626 13.08 -5.99 18.28
N VAL A 627 12.82 -6.62 17.14
CA VAL A 627 13.75 -7.56 16.50
C VAL A 627 14.04 -7.08 15.08
N THR A 628 15.28 -6.70 14.83
CA THR A 628 15.78 -6.38 13.49
C THR A 628 16.26 -7.67 12.83
N LEU A 629 15.56 -8.11 11.78
CA LEU A 629 15.90 -9.25 10.94
C LEU A 629 16.71 -8.78 9.73
N ALA A 630 17.82 -9.44 9.42
CA ALA A 630 18.48 -9.35 8.12
C ALA A 630 18.11 -10.58 7.28
N ILE A 631 17.61 -10.37 6.06
CA ILE A 631 17.02 -11.42 5.23
C ILE A 631 17.65 -11.37 3.84
N ASN A 632 18.36 -12.43 3.46
CA ASN A 632 19.02 -12.51 2.17
C ASN A 632 18.00 -12.86 1.07
N GLY A 633 18.05 -12.17 -0.06
CA GLY A 633 17.23 -12.46 -1.24
C GLY A 633 15.84 -11.79 -1.28
N LEU A 634 15.57 -10.84 -0.38
CA LEU A 634 14.37 -10.00 -0.48
C LEU A 634 14.29 -9.27 -1.83
N LYS A 635 13.08 -9.25 -2.41
CA LYS A 635 12.79 -8.58 -3.69
C LYS A 635 11.62 -7.62 -3.52
N ALA A 636 11.70 -6.47 -4.17
CA ALA A 636 10.56 -5.57 -4.34
C ALA A 636 9.46 -6.22 -5.21
N GLY A 637 8.23 -5.72 -5.11
CA GLY A 637 7.03 -6.28 -5.77
C GLY A 637 6.60 -7.64 -5.22
N ARG A 638 6.84 -7.92 -3.93
CA ARG A 638 6.55 -9.21 -3.28
C ARG A 638 5.64 -9.09 -2.07
N VAL A 639 4.87 -10.13 -1.79
CA VAL A 639 4.38 -10.42 -0.45
C VAL A 639 5.45 -11.22 0.27
N VAL A 640 5.81 -10.82 1.49
CA VAL A 640 6.74 -11.50 2.38
C VAL A 640 5.97 -11.98 3.61
N HIS A 641 5.85 -13.29 3.78
CA HIS A 641 5.24 -13.90 4.95
C HIS A 641 6.32 -14.30 5.95
N ILE A 642 6.26 -13.76 7.17
CA ILE A 642 7.11 -14.15 8.29
C ILE A 642 6.26 -14.88 9.32
N ARG A 643 6.64 -16.11 9.65
CA ARG A 643 6.14 -16.86 10.81
C ARG A 643 7.16 -16.86 11.93
N SER A 644 6.68 -16.78 13.17
CA SER A 644 7.46 -16.85 14.42
C SER A 644 6.99 -18.04 15.28
N PRO A 645 7.18 -19.30 14.84
CA PRO A 645 6.38 -20.43 15.32
C PRO A 645 6.56 -20.72 16.82
N LYS A 646 5.52 -21.26 17.44
CA LYS A 646 5.51 -21.59 18.87
C LYS A 646 6.54 -22.70 19.18
N PRO A 647 7.20 -22.66 20.36
CA PRO A 647 7.04 -21.68 21.42
C PRO A 647 7.75 -20.36 21.12
N PHE A 648 6.98 -19.27 21.17
CA PHE A 648 7.44 -17.89 21.04
C PHE A 648 6.73 -17.07 22.12
N SER A 649 7.47 -16.57 23.11
CA SER A 649 6.91 -16.02 24.35
C SER A 649 7.57 -14.74 24.83
N ALA A 650 6.77 -13.91 25.49
CA ALA A 650 7.20 -12.72 26.22
C ALA A 650 7.89 -13.09 27.55
N ALA A 651 8.62 -12.15 28.13
CA ALA A 651 9.36 -12.33 29.39
C ALA A 651 8.48 -12.73 30.59
N ASN A 652 7.18 -12.43 30.56
CA ASN A 652 6.20 -12.87 31.57
C ASN A 652 5.60 -14.28 31.30
N GLY A 653 6.05 -14.97 30.25
CA GLY A 653 5.58 -16.30 29.87
C GLY A 653 4.35 -16.34 28.97
N GLN A 654 3.75 -15.18 28.62
CA GLN A 654 2.65 -15.16 27.64
C GLN A 654 3.12 -15.62 26.25
N SER A 655 2.37 -16.51 25.63
CA SER A 655 2.56 -16.91 24.23
C SER A 655 2.09 -15.80 23.28
N LEU A 656 2.76 -15.67 22.14
CA LEU A 656 2.40 -14.71 21.10
C LEU A 656 1.01 -15.04 20.53
N TRP A 657 0.12 -14.04 20.48
CA TRP A 657 -1.28 -14.19 20.08
C TRP A 657 -1.43 -14.67 18.62
N SER A 658 -0.76 -14.00 17.69
CA SER A 658 -0.52 -14.52 16.35
C SER A 658 0.95 -14.44 15.97
N THR A 659 1.48 -15.54 15.44
CA THR A 659 2.89 -15.67 15.03
C THR A 659 3.15 -15.24 13.60
N GLU A 660 2.12 -14.83 12.86
CA GLU A 660 2.12 -14.69 11.40
C GLU A 660 1.90 -13.22 10.99
N VAL A 661 2.71 -12.75 10.04
CA VAL A 661 2.57 -11.42 9.43
C VAL A 661 2.87 -11.50 7.93
N TRP A 662 2.01 -10.87 7.13
CA TRP A 662 2.17 -10.75 5.68
C TRP A 662 2.49 -9.29 5.33
N TYR A 663 3.71 -9.03 4.91
CA TYR A 663 4.17 -7.72 4.50
C TYR A 663 4.10 -7.58 2.98
N THR A 664 3.49 -6.52 2.46
CA THR A 664 3.52 -6.19 1.02
C THR A 664 4.68 -5.26 0.74
N LEU A 665 5.76 -5.79 0.16
CA LEU A 665 7.01 -5.11 -0.12
C LEU A 665 7.02 -4.60 -1.57
N ASN A 666 6.29 -3.52 -1.83
CA ASN A 666 6.28 -2.82 -3.12
C ASN A 666 7.65 -2.21 -3.43
N ALA A 667 8.29 -1.58 -2.43
CA ALA A 667 9.63 -1.01 -2.52
C ALA A 667 10.45 -1.31 -1.26
N ILE A 668 11.78 -1.43 -1.41
CA ILE A 668 12.72 -1.62 -0.30
C ILE A 668 13.26 -0.25 0.12
N PRO A 669 13.19 0.16 1.40
CA PRO A 669 13.74 1.42 1.88
C PRO A 669 15.21 1.61 1.53
N GLY A 670 15.59 2.83 1.15
CA GLY A 670 16.95 3.14 0.69
C GLY A 670 17.28 2.66 -0.72
N GLN A 671 16.48 1.77 -1.33
CA GLN A 671 16.47 1.60 -2.78
C GLN A 671 15.56 2.67 -3.39
N GLN A 672 16.11 3.50 -4.28
CA GLN A 672 15.27 4.37 -5.11
C GLN A 672 14.27 3.53 -5.89
N ALA A 673 13.06 4.06 -6.08
CA ALA A 673 12.02 3.39 -6.86
C ALA A 673 12.56 3.07 -8.27
N VAL A 674 12.42 1.79 -8.65
CA VAL A 674 12.87 1.32 -9.97
C VAL A 674 11.76 1.64 -10.97
N THR A 675 12.00 2.59 -11.87
CA THR A 675 11.03 3.06 -12.87
C THR A 675 11.38 2.49 -14.24
N ASN A 676 10.39 2.36 -15.14
CA ASN A 676 10.68 2.06 -16.55
C ASN A 676 11.26 3.32 -17.20
N LEU A 677 12.59 3.38 -17.25
CA LEU A 677 13.37 4.49 -17.78
C LEU A 677 13.14 4.67 -19.30
N ALA A 678 12.79 3.59 -20.01
CA ALA A 678 12.53 3.60 -21.45
C ALA A 678 11.14 4.15 -21.82
N LEU A 679 10.20 4.24 -20.87
CA LEU A 679 8.82 4.64 -21.13
C LEU A 679 8.74 6.03 -21.78
N GLY A 680 8.13 6.10 -22.97
CA GLY A 680 7.94 7.31 -23.76
C GLY A 680 9.24 7.92 -24.31
N LYS A 681 10.37 7.19 -24.28
CA LYS A 681 11.66 7.71 -24.75
C LYS A 681 11.81 7.64 -26.27
N PRO A 682 12.65 8.51 -26.88
CA PRO A 682 13.02 8.40 -28.28
C PRO A 682 13.61 7.02 -28.59
N ALA A 683 12.97 6.30 -29.50
CA ALA A 683 13.38 5.00 -29.98
C ALA A 683 13.68 5.03 -31.48
N THR A 684 14.65 4.25 -31.92
CA THR A 684 15.06 4.08 -33.32
C THR A 684 15.30 2.60 -33.62
N ALA A 685 15.18 2.19 -34.88
CA ALA A 685 15.36 0.78 -35.28
C ALA A 685 15.96 0.69 -36.68
N ASP A 686 16.29 -0.53 -37.11
CA ASP A 686 16.77 -0.81 -38.47
C ASP A 686 15.70 -0.52 -39.55
N SER A 687 14.45 -0.87 -39.26
CA SER A 687 13.31 -0.77 -40.18
C SER A 687 11.99 -0.94 -39.43
N SER A 688 10.88 -0.67 -40.14
CA SER A 688 9.52 -0.93 -39.69
C SER A 688 8.76 -1.70 -40.77
N CYS A 689 8.00 -2.74 -40.41
CA CYS A 689 7.19 -3.52 -41.35
C CYS A 689 6.05 -2.68 -41.97
N ALA A 690 5.51 -1.73 -41.20
CA ALA A 690 4.52 -0.75 -41.63
C ALA A 690 4.76 0.59 -40.91
N THR A 691 4.21 1.69 -41.43
CA THR A 691 4.32 3.04 -40.82
C THR A 691 3.65 3.16 -39.45
N SER A 692 2.76 2.23 -39.10
CA SER A 692 2.11 2.12 -37.79
C SER A 692 2.84 1.21 -36.79
N GLU A 693 3.89 0.49 -37.22
CA GLU A 693 4.63 -0.50 -36.43
C GLU A 693 6.08 0.00 -36.15
N GLY A 694 6.18 1.27 -35.77
CA GLY A 694 7.43 1.99 -35.52
C GLY A 694 8.11 1.62 -34.20
N PRO A 695 9.41 1.98 -34.01
CA PRO A 695 10.16 1.69 -32.80
C PRO A 695 9.56 2.32 -31.53
N GLU A 696 8.84 3.44 -31.66
CA GLU A 696 8.14 4.12 -30.57
C GLU A 696 7.01 3.27 -29.94
N LYS A 697 6.51 2.27 -30.66
CA LYS A 697 5.53 1.31 -30.15
C LYS A 697 6.11 0.38 -29.09
N ALA A 698 7.39 0.05 -29.17
CA ALA A 698 8.04 -0.84 -28.23
C ALA A 698 8.47 -0.16 -26.91
N VAL A 699 8.00 1.06 -26.64
CA VAL A 699 8.34 1.84 -25.43
C VAL A 699 7.18 2.73 -24.96
N ASN A 700 5.94 2.48 -25.41
CA ASN A 700 4.79 3.33 -25.15
C ASN A 700 4.04 3.00 -23.84
N GLY A 701 4.39 1.88 -23.20
CA GLY A 701 3.77 1.34 -21.99
C GLY A 701 2.57 0.42 -22.25
N THR A 702 2.24 0.11 -23.50
CA THR A 702 1.06 -0.68 -23.88
C THR A 702 1.44 -1.94 -24.66
N ALA A 703 0.62 -2.98 -24.54
CA ALA A 703 0.74 -4.20 -25.34
C ALA A 703 -0.66 -4.72 -25.73
N THR A 704 -1.64 -3.82 -25.76
CA THR A 704 -3.08 -4.13 -25.80
C THR A 704 -3.79 -3.52 -27.01
N GLY A 705 -3.13 -2.66 -27.79
CA GLY A 705 -3.66 -2.14 -29.06
C GLY A 705 -3.64 -3.15 -30.22
N GLY A 706 -3.51 -4.45 -29.93
CA GLY A 706 -3.48 -5.53 -30.92
C GLY A 706 -2.29 -5.44 -31.87
N ASN A 707 -2.49 -5.79 -33.15
CA ASN A 707 -1.38 -5.86 -34.11
C ASN A 707 -0.71 -4.50 -34.41
N LEU A 708 -1.31 -3.35 -34.03
CA LEU A 708 -0.77 -2.00 -34.27
C LEU A 708 0.04 -1.44 -33.09
N ASP A 709 0.26 -2.24 -32.05
CA ASP A 709 0.90 -1.84 -30.79
C ASP A 709 2.26 -2.53 -30.60
N LYS A 710 3.00 -2.71 -31.71
CA LYS A 710 4.32 -3.34 -31.73
C LYS A 710 5.28 -2.61 -32.64
N TRP A 711 6.57 -2.68 -32.33
CA TRP A 711 7.61 -2.53 -33.35
C TRP A 711 7.73 -3.84 -34.14
N CYS A 712 7.80 -3.75 -35.46
CA CYS A 712 8.03 -4.90 -36.34
C CYS A 712 9.19 -4.63 -37.30
N SER A 713 10.11 -5.60 -37.51
CA SER A 713 11.18 -5.48 -38.52
C SER A 713 11.33 -6.71 -39.42
N LEU A 714 11.28 -6.45 -40.73
CA LEU A 714 11.68 -7.38 -41.80
C LEU A 714 13.12 -7.15 -42.31
N GLY A 715 13.85 -6.16 -41.78
CA GLY A 715 15.21 -5.83 -42.20
C GLY A 715 16.23 -6.96 -41.99
N ALA A 716 17.34 -6.90 -42.72
CA ALA A 716 18.38 -7.93 -42.70
C ALA A 716 19.18 -7.99 -41.38
N ASN A 717 19.33 -6.85 -40.70
CA ASN A 717 19.95 -6.74 -39.38
C ASN A 717 18.93 -6.13 -38.42
N LYS A 718 18.32 -6.95 -37.55
CA LYS A 718 17.16 -6.53 -36.75
C LYS A 718 17.61 -5.92 -35.42
N TRP A 719 17.34 -4.64 -35.20
CA TRP A 719 17.67 -3.98 -33.94
C TRP A 719 16.73 -2.84 -33.58
N LEU A 720 16.55 -2.64 -32.28
CA LEU A 720 15.83 -1.53 -31.65
C LEU A 720 16.78 -0.84 -30.65
N GLN A 721 16.80 0.49 -30.64
CA GLN A 721 17.61 1.31 -29.74
C GLN A 721 16.73 2.37 -29.06
N VAL A 722 16.99 2.65 -27.78
CA VAL A 722 16.32 3.69 -26.99
C VAL A 722 17.36 4.66 -26.43
N ASP A 723 17.09 5.97 -26.52
CA ASP A 723 17.87 7.01 -25.83
C ASP A 723 17.11 7.52 -24.60
N LEU A 724 17.67 7.28 -23.41
CA LEU A 724 17.11 7.72 -22.13
C LEU A 724 17.20 9.24 -21.93
N GLY A 725 17.97 9.94 -22.77
CA GLY A 725 18.21 11.40 -22.75
C GLY A 725 19.45 11.80 -21.94
N SER A 726 19.76 11.05 -20.88
CA SER A 726 20.97 11.19 -20.06
C SER A 726 21.39 9.82 -19.51
N ALA A 727 22.54 9.75 -18.83
CA ALA A 727 22.95 8.52 -18.17
C ALA A 727 22.05 8.23 -16.95
N GLN A 728 21.51 7.03 -16.89
CA GLN A 728 20.60 6.52 -15.85
C GLN A 728 21.13 5.16 -15.34
N THR A 729 20.79 4.78 -14.12
CA THR A 729 21.25 3.51 -13.53
C THR A 729 20.26 2.38 -13.87
N VAL A 730 20.54 1.61 -14.91
CA VAL A 730 19.69 0.49 -15.36
C VAL A 730 20.06 -0.79 -14.62
N SER A 731 19.05 -1.51 -14.10
CA SER A 731 19.22 -2.74 -13.31
C SER A 731 18.43 -3.94 -13.83
N GLN A 732 17.45 -3.74 -14.71
CA GLN A 732 16.65 -4.81 -15.28
C GLN A 732 16.11 -4.41 -16.66
N PHE A 733 15.90 -5.38 -17.54
CA PHE A 733 15.11 -5.22 -18.77
C PHE A 733 13.91 -6.17 -18.75
N VAL A 734 12.81 -5.77 -19.38
CA VAL A 734 11.69 -6.65 -19.71
C VAL A 734 11.41 -6.52 -21.20
N VAL A 735 11.29 -7.66 -21.89
CA VAL A 735 10.95 -7.71 -23.31
C VAL A 735 9.61 -8.44 -23.46
N LYS A 736 8.61 -7.76 -24.02
CA LYS A 736 7.32 -8.36 -24.42
C LYS A 736 7.38 -8.68 -25.91
N HIS A 737 7.25 -9.97 -26.23
CA HIS A 737 7.32 -10.51 -27.59
C HIS A 737 5.91 -10.63 -28.21
N ALA A 738 5.82 -11.14 -29.44
CA ALA A 738 4.57 -11.32 -30.19
C ALA A 738 3.39 -11.84 -29.34
N GLY A 739 3.60 -12.95 -28.60
CA GLY A 739 2.58 -13.59 -27.78
C GLY A 739 2.19 -12.85 -26.50
N ALA A 740 2.86 -11.75 -26.14
CA ALA A 740 2.41 -10.87 -25.05
C ALA A 740 1.40 -9.82 -25.55
N GLY A 741 1.41 -9.51 -26.85
CA GLY A 741 0.39 -8.71 -27.52
C GLY A 741 -0.78 -9.51 -28.10
N GLY A 742 -0.86 -10.81 -27.80
CA GLY A 742 -1.92 -11.71 -28.27
C GLY A 742 -1.68 -12.36 -29.64
N GLU A 743 -0.52 -12.17 -30.27
CA GLU A 743 -0.16 -12.88 -31.49
C GLU A 743 0.29 -14.34 -31.20
N ASN A 744 0.59 -15.12 -32.25
CA ASN A 744 1.01 -16.52 -32.10
C ASN A 744 2.34 -16.63 -31.33
N THR A 745 2.38 -17.43 -30.25
CA THR A 745 3.58 -17.63 -29.41
C THR A 745 4.75 -18.26 -30.17
N ALA A 746 4.51 -18.97 -31.28
CA ALA A 746 5.56 -19.44 -32.18
C ALA A 746 6.37 -18.28 -32.82
N TRP A 747 5.80 -17.07 -32.87
CA TRP A 747 6.45 -15.84 -33.32
C TRP A 747 7.16 -15.05 -32.20
N ASN A 748 7.24 -15.60 -30.99
CA ASN A 748 8.08 -15.01 -29.93
C ASN A 748 9.55 -14.96 -30.36
N THR A 749 10.23 -13.85 -30.06
CA THR A 749 11.63 -13.63 -30.43
C THR A 749 12.51 -14.69 -29.81
N ARG A 750 13.19 -15.47 -30.65
CA ARG A 750 13.88 -16.69 -30.23
C ARG A 750 15.30 -16.43 -29.75
N ASP A 751 16.11 -15.76 -30.56
CA ASP A 751 17.52 -15.46 -30.24
C ASP A 751 17.78 -13.95 -30.32
N PHE A 752 18.31 -13.35 -29.25
CA PHE A 752 18.60 -11.92 -29.17
C PHE A 752 19.66 -11.58 -28.12
N THR A 753 20.21 -10.36 -28.17
CA THR A 753 21.10 -9.79 -27.14
C THR A 753 20.61 -8.42 -26.72
N ILE A 754 20.80 -8.10 -25.43
CA ILE A 754 20.53 -6.78 -24.86
C ILE A 754 21.88 -6.13 -24.55
N GLN A 755 22.03 -4.86 -24.94
CA GLN A 755 23.26 -4.10 -24.82
C GLN A 755 23.01 -2.69 -24.29
N ILE A 756 24.02 -2.12 -23.63
CA ILE A 756 23.98 -0.77 -23.07
C ILE A 756 25.20 0.06 -23.50
N SER A 757 25.03 1.38 -23.49
CA SER A 757 26.09 2.36 -23.77
C SER A 757 25.82 3.68 -23.06
N THR A 758 26.88 4.39 -22.66
CA THR A 758 26.79 5.79 -22.17
C THR A 758 26.98 6.82 -23.29
N ASN A 759 27.59 6.44 -24.42
CA ASN A 759 28.00 7.35 -25.50
C ASN A 759 27.36 7.04 -26.88
N GLY A 760 26.66 5.91 -27.02
CA GLY A 760 25.98 5.47 -28.25
C GLY A 760 26.89 4.77 -29.26
N THR A 761 28.21 4.78 -29.04
CA THR A 761 29.22 4.22 -29.96
C THR A 761 29.89 2.96 -29.40
N THR A 762 30.16 2.93 -28.09
CA THR A 762 30.77 1.80 -27.38
C THR A 762 29.70 1.02 -26.64
N TRP A 763 29.54 -0.26 -26.94
CA TRP A 763 28.42 -1.09 -26.48
C TRP A 763 28.90 -2.29 -25.66
N SER A 764 28.26 -2.52 -24.51
CA SER A 764 28.47 -3.69 -23.65
C SER A 764 27.23 -4.59 -23.69
N THR A 765 27.40 -5.88 -23.99
CA THR A 765 26.30 -6.86 -23.89
C THR A 765 26.05 -7.21 -22.42
N VAL A 766 24.79 -7.14 -22.00
CA VAL A 766 24.34 -7.43 -20.62
C VAL A 766 23.38 -8.62 -20.52
N ALA A 767 22.78 -9.04 -21.64
CA ALA A 767 22.07 -10.31 -21.75
C ALA A 767 22.24 -10.93 -23.14
N THR A 768 22.29 -12.26 -23.19
CA THR A 768 22.27 -13.07 -24.41
C THR A 768 21.24 -14.17 -24.23
N VAL A 769 20.31 -14.30 -25.16
CA VAL A 769 19.17 -15.21 -25.09
C VAL A 769 19.12 -16.04 -26.37
N THR A 770 18.89 -17.34 -26.22
CA THR A 770 18.72 -18.27 -27.33
C THR A 770 17.59 -19.26 -27.04
N GLY A 771 16.85 -19.66 -28.07
CA GLY A 771 15.76 -20.64 -27.96
C GLY A 771 14.54 -20.16 -27.16
N ASN A 772 14.34 -18.85 -27.00
CA ASN A 772 13.21 -18.34 -26.23
C ASN A 772 11.87 -18.66 -26.88
N THR A 773 10.94 -19.20 -26.10
CA THR A 773 9.53 -19.44 -26.46
C THR A 773 8.56 -18.60 -25.62
N ALA A 774 9.04 -17.90 -24.58
CA ALA A 774 8.18 -17.14 -23.67
C ALA A 774 7.70 -15.83 -24.29
N SER A 775 6.44 -15.48 -24.02
CA SER A 775 5.81 -14.24 -24.47
C SER A 775 6.39 -13.00 -23.81
N THR A 776 6.92 -13.11 -22.59
CA THR A 776 7.62 -12.05 -21.88
C THR A 776 8.89 -12.61 -21.25
N THR A 777 10.01 -11.89 -21.38
CA THR A 777 11.28 -12.26 -20.75
C THR A 777 11.81 -11.12 -19.87
N THR A 778 12.36 -11.44 -18.71
CA THR A 778 12.90 -10.47 -17.74
C THR A 778 14.38 -10.76 -17.48
N HIS A 779 15.23 -9.75 -17.60
CA HIS A 779 16.68 -9.85 -17.53
C HIS A 779 17.20 -8.91 -16.46
N ASN A 780 17.50 -9.45 -15.27
CA ASN A 780 18.17 -8.68 -14.22
C ASN A 780 19.65 -8.53 -14.56
N ILE A 781 20.19 -7.32 -14.43
CA ILE A 781 21.60 -7.02 -14.69
C ILE A 781 22.23 -6.39 -13.44
N THR A 782 23.55 -6.41 -13.35
CA THR A 782 24.26 -5.55 -12.38
C THR A 782 23.91 -4.10 -12.70
N ALA A 783 23.47 -3.33 -11.69
CA ALA A 783 23.09 -1.93 -11.85
C ALA A 783 24.22 -1.13 -12.52
N THR A 784 23.99 -0.65 -13.74
CA THR A 784 25.02 -0.03 -14.59
C THR A 784 24.51 1.27 -15.20
N GLN A 785 25.37 2.30 -15.29
CA GLN A 785 25.00 3.52 -15.99
C GLN A 785 24.89 3.30 -17.50
N ALA A 786 23.76 3.69 -18.07
CA ALA A 786 23.51 3.69 -19.51
C ALA A 786 22.71 4.94 -19.90
N ARG A 787 22.98 5.48 -21.08
CA ARG A 787 22.10 6.44 -21.75
C ARG A 787 21.37 5.78 -22.92
N TYR A 788 22.06 4.92 -23.65
CA TYR A 788 21.52 4.23 -24.82
C TYR A 788 21.39 2.74 -24.54
N LEU A 789 20.27 2.18 -24.96
CA LEU A 789 19.90 0.78 -24.77
C LEU A 789 19.67 0.17 -26.14
N ARG A 790 20.10 -1.07 -26.38
CA ARG A 790 19.90 -1.74 -27.68
C ARG A 790 19.50 -3.21 -27.52
N LEU A 791 18.46 -3.60 -28.25
CA LEU A 791 18.03 -4.98 -28.46
C LEU A 791 18.42 -5.40 -29.87
N ASN A 792 19.34 -6.36 -30.01
CA ASN A 792 19.75 -6.93 -31.30
C ASN A 792 19.16 -8.33 -31.45
N ILE A 793 18.41 -8.59 -32.52
CA ILE A 793 17.68 -9.84 -32.74
C ILE A 793 18.38 -10.66 -33.84
N THR A 794 18.79 -11.88 -33.51
CA THR A 794 19.50 -12.80 -34.43
C THR A 794 18.61 -13.92 -34.96
N ALA A 795 17.57 -14.33 -34.22
CA ALA A 795 16.52 -15.21 -34.73
C ALA A 795 15.14 -14.67 -34.30
N PRO A 796 14.31 -14.18 -35.26
CA PRO A 796 13.10 -13.43 -34.95
C PRO A 796 11.94 -14.30 -34.45
N THR A 797 11.88 -15.60 -34.80
CA THR A 797 10.81 -16.52 -34.38
C THR A 797 11.32 -17.93 -34.13
N ASN A 798 10.46 -18.82 -33.61
CA ASN A 798 10.70 -20.27 -33.52
C ASN A 798 10.29 -21.01 -34.80
N THR A 799 10.06 -20.30 -35.90
CA THR A 799 9.55 -20.83 -37.17
C THR A 799 10.37 -20.30 -38.35
N THR A 800 9.88 -20.47 -39.57
CA THR A 800 10.44 -19.83 -40.78
C THR A 800 9.97 -18.38 -40.97
N ASP A 801 9.10 -17.85 -40.12
CA ASP A 801 8.71 -16.44 -40.13
C ASP A 801 9.91 -15.53 -39.79
N ALA A 802 10.13 -14.53 -40.64
CA ALA A 802 11.31 -13.67 -40.63
C ALA A 802 11.10 -12.29 -39.99
N ALA A 803 9.94 -12.00 -39.39
CA ALA A 803 9.64 -10.70 -38.81
C ALA A 803 9.93 -10.68 -37.29
N ALA A 804 10.81 -9.78 -36.86
CA ALA A 804 10.91 -9.46 -35.43
C ALA A 804 9.66 -8.69 -35.00
N ARG A 805 9.15 -8.95 -33.80
CA ARG A 805 7.94 -8.33 -33.24
C ARG A 805 8.13 -8.12 -31.75
N ILE A 806 8.22 -6.84 -31.32
CA ILE A 806 8.41 -6.45 -29.93
C ILE A 806 7.27 -5.50 -29.55
N TYR A 807 6.50 -5.89 -28.55
CA TYR A 807 5.43 -5.10 -27.98
C TYR A 807 5.97 -4.10 -26.95
N GLU A 808 6.96 -4.49 -26.14
CA GLU A 808 7.63 -3.59 -25.20
C GLU A 808 9.10 -4.00 -25.00
N PHE A 809 9.96 -3.00 -24.83
CA PHE A 809 11.36 -3.10 -24.46
C PHE A 809 11.62 -2.16 -23.27
N GLU A 810 11.15 -2.61 -22.11
CA GLU A 810 11.17 -1.87 -20.85
C GLU A 810 12.56 -1.95 -20.23
N ALA A 811 13.03 -0.84 -19.65
CA ALA A 811 14.31 -0.77 -18.97
C ALA A 811 14.13 -0.20 -17.57
N TYR A 812 14.13 -1.10 -16.59
CA TYR A 812 13.92 -0.77 -15.20
C TYR A 812 15.23 -0.37 -14.53
N GLY A 813 15.23 0.81 -13.94
CA GLY A 813 16.38 1.34 -13.23
C GLY A 813 15.99 2.48 -12.30
N THR A 814 16.97 2.98 -11.55
CA THR A 814 16.76 4.21 -10.79
C THR A 814 17.13 5.38 -11.69
N ALA A 815 16.24 6.37 -11.73
CA ALA A 815 16.64 7.67 -12.26
C ALA A 815 17.84 8.14 -11.44
N ALA A 816 18.94 8.51 -12.10
CA ALA A 816 20.11 9.00 -11.41
C ALA A 816 19.67 10.14 -10.47
N PRO A 817 20.03 10.10 -9.17
CA PRO A 817 19.81 11.24 -8.29
C PRO A 817 20.37 12.48 -9.01
N PRO A 818 19.65 13.60 -9.07
CA PRO A 818 20.13 14.77 -9.78
C PRO A 818 21.53 15.10 -9.25
N SER A 819 22.53 15.00 -10.11
CA SER A 819 23.91 15.27 -9.75
C SER A 819 24.01 16.76 -9.45
N VAL A 820 23.98 17.11 -8.18
CA VAL A 820 24.11 18.49 -7.73
C VAL A 820 25.58 18.90 -7.79
N ASN A 821 25.85 20.16 -8.16
CA ASN A 821 27.19 20.73 -8.01
C ASN A 821 27.42 20.98 -6.50
N LEU A 822 28.08 20.02 -5.85
CA LEU A 822 28.41 20.03 -4.44
C LEU A 822 29.30 21.23 -4.06
N ALA A 823 30.12 21.72 -5.00
CA ALA A 823 30.99 22.88 -4.79
C ALA A 823 30.24 24.22 -4.85
N LEU A 824 29.03 24.27 -5.41
CA LEU A 824 28.28 25.51 -5.67
C LEU A 824 28.05 26.33 -4.38
N GLY A 825 28.61 27.53 -4.35
CA GLY A 825 28.54 28.47 -3.23
C GLY A 825 29.26 28.01 -1.95
N LYS A 826 30.14 26.99 -2.03
CA LYS A 826 30.88 26.51 -0.86
C LYS A 826 32.10 27.38 -0.55
N PRO A 827 32.57 27.42 0.71
CA PRO A 827 33.81 28.11 1.07
C PRO A 827 35.00 27.61 0.25
N ALA A 828 35.66 28.52 -0.45
CA ALA A 828 36.84 28.26 -1.26
C ALA A 828 38.03 29.12 -0.83
N THR A 829 39.23 28.53 -0.86
CA THR A 829 40.52 29.18 -0.54
C THR A 829 41.53 28.89 -1.65
N ALA A 830 42.56 29.72 -1.77
CA ALA A 830 43.61 29.56 -2.78
C ALA A 830 44.97 30.07 -2.28
N ASP A 831 46.03 29.87 -3.04
CA ASP A 831 47.36 30.43 -2.77
C ASP A 831 47.37 31.97 -2.78
N SER A 832 46.64 32.59 -3.71
CA SER A 832 46.62 34.04 -3.95
C SER A 832 45.44 34.45 -4.83
N SER A 833 45.29 35.75 -5.07
CA SER A 833 44.30 36.32 -6.00
C SER A 833 44.94 37.47 -6.79
N CYS A 834 44.72 37.54 -8.11
CA CYS A 834 45.27 38.60 -8.97
C CYS A 834 44.71 39.99 -8.64
N SER A 835 43.47 40.04 -8.17
CA SER A 835 42.78 41.24 -7.67
C SER A 835 41.78 40.86 -6.57
N ALA A 836 41.25 41.86 -5.85
CA ALA A 836 40.28 41.63 -4.79
C ALA A 836 38.92 41.07 -5.29
N SER A 837 38.60 41.25 -6.58
CA SER A 837 37.40 40.69 -7.21
C SER A 837 37.60 39.27 -7.75
N GLU A 838 38.83 38.87 -8.09
CA GLU A 838 39.14 37.57 -8.72
C GLU A 838 39.53 36.49 -7.68
N GLY A 839 38.80 36.45 -6.57
CA GLY A 839 39.02 35.55 -5.44
C GLY A 839 38.57 34.11 -5.70
N PRO A 840 38.97 33.14 -4.85
CA PRO A 840 38.62 31.72 -4.99
C PRO A 840 37.12 31.44 -5.01
N ALA A 841 36.31 32.28 -4.36
CA ALA A 841 34.84 32.16 -4.35
C ALA A 841 34.19 32.31 -5.74
N GLN A 842 34.86 32.98 -6.69
CA GLN A 842 34.32 33.12 -8.05
C GLN A 842 34.39 31.80 -8.84
N ALA A 843 35.34 30.93 -8.54
CA ALA A 843 35.46 29.63 -9.20
C ALA A 843 34.45 28.58 -8.69
N VAL A 844 33.45 28.97 -7.91
CA VAL A 844 32.40 28.10 -7.35
C VAL A 844 31.05 28.82 -7.24
N ASN A 845 30.86 29.93 -7.94
CA ASN A 845 29.67 30.77 -7.81
C ASN A 845 28.51 30.34 -8.76
N GLY A 846 28.79 29.44 -9.71
CA GLY A 846 27.86 28.93 -10.71
C GLY A 846 27.78 29.75 -12.00
N SER A 847 28.69 30.70 -12.21
CA SER A 847 28.67 31.69 -13.29
C SER A 847 29.96 31.64 -14.13
N THR A 848 29.85 32.07 -15.39
CA THR A 848 31.00 32.37 -16.26
C THR A 848 30.76 33.61 -17.12
N THR A 849 29.85 34.49 -16.69
CA THR A 849 29.25 35.56 -17.52
C THR A 849 29.49 36.96 -16.96
N GLY A 850 30.00 37.11 -15.73
CA GLY A 850 30.37 38.39 -15.11
C GLY A 850 31.70 38.99 -15.62
N GLY A 851 32.18 38.56 -16.78
CA GLY A 851 33.42 39.02 -17.40
C GLY A 851 34.67 38.72 -16.56
N ASN A 852 35.71 39.55 -16.71
CA ASN A 852 37.01 39.30 -16.08
C ASN A 852 36.99 39.18 -14.55
N SER A 853 35.98 39.73 -13.86
CA SER A 853 35.81 39.58 -12.40
C SER A 853 35.22 38.24 -11.95
N ASP A 854 34.69 37.43 -12.88
CA ASP A 854 33.93 36.21 -12.62
C ASP A 854 34.81 34.95 -12.69
N LYS A 855 36.05 35.06 -12.18
CA LYS A 855 37.01 33.95 -12.12
C LYS A 855 37.87 34.03 -10.87
N TRP A 856 38.38 32.89 -10.41
CA TRP A 856 39.59 32.89 -9.60
C TRP A 856 40.81 33.09 -10.52
N CYS A 857 41.70 34.02 -10.14
CA CYS A 857 42.97 34.24 -10.82
C CYS A 857 44.14 34.16 -9.83
N SER A 858 45.23 33.45 -10.15
CA SER A 858 46.46 33.45 -9.32
C SER A 858 47.73 33.75 -10.12
N GLY A 859 48.45 34.78 -9.66
CA GLY A 859 49.83 35.10 -10.06
C GLY A 859 50.90 34.47 -9.15
N GLY A 860 50.51 33.68 -8.15
CA GLY A 860 51.40 33.12 -7.12
C GLY A 860 52.50 32.18 -7.64
N ALA A 861 53.55 32.00 -6.83
CA ALA A 861 54.66 31.07 -7.14
C ALA A 861 54.21 29.60 -7.09
N THR A 862 53.25 29.27 -6.23
CA THR A 862 52.43 28.06 -6.29
C THR A 862 51.02 28.44 -6.76
N LYS A 863 50.26 27.48 -7.30
CA LYS A 863 48.91 27.72 -7.85
C LYS A 863 47.96 26.60 -7.43
N TRP A 864 47.07 26.88 -6.49
CA TRP A 864 46.05 25.92 -6.08
C TRP A 864 44.76 26.61 -5.62
N LEU A 865 43.65 25.94 -5.87
CA LEU A 865 42.30 26.26 -5.40
C LEU A 865 41.80 25.08 -4.55
N GLN A 866 41.22 25.35 -3.39
CA GLN A 866 40.63 24.37 -2.50
C GLN A 866 39.19 24.75 -2.16
N VAL A 867 38.29 23.77 -2.08
CA VAL A 867 36.89 23.94 -1.67
C VAL A 867 36.62 23.05 -0.46
N ASP A 868 35.96 23.58 0.57
CA ASP A 868 35.44 22.80 1.70
C ASP A 868 33.92 22.61 1.54
N LEU A 869 33.49 21.36 1.33
CA LEU A 869 32.09 20.99 1.20
C LEU A 869 31.31 21.06 2.54
N GLY A 870 31.99 21.33 3.65
CA GLY A 870 31.47 21.44 5.02
C GLY A 870 31.41 20.09 5.75
N SER A 871 31.15 19.01 5.02
CA SER A 871 31.21 17.63 5.52
C SER A 871 31.68 16.67 4.42
N ALA A 872 31.91 15.40 4.76
CA ALA A 872 32.28 14.39 3.76
C ALA A 872 31.06 14.05 2.87
N GLN A 873 31.23 14.21 1.56
CA GLN A 873 30.26 14.00 0.51
C GLN A 873 30.78 12.97 -0.51
N THR A 874 29.90 12.21 -1.13
CA THR A 874 30.29 11.29 -2.21
C THR A 874 30.40 12.05 -3.53
N VAL A 875 31.63 12.29 -4.01
CA VAL A 875 31.92 12.97 -5.28
C VAL A 875 32.23 11.94 -6.37
N SER A 876 31.64 12.09 -7.56
CA SER A 876 31.80 11.16 -8.71
C SER A 876 32.26 11.83 -10.01
N GLN A 877 32.21 13.16 -10.12
CA GLN A 877 32.69 13.90 -11.29
C GLN A 877 33.19 15.29 -10.89
N PHE A 878 34.14 15.83 -11.66
CA PHE A 878 34.51 17.24 -11.64
C PHE A 878 34.32 17.87 -13.02
N VAL A 879 34.01 19.17 -13.06
CA VAL A 879 34.08 19.99 -14.27
C VAL A 879 34.92 21.22 -13.97
N VAL A 880 35.91 21.49 -14.83
CA VAL A 880 36.76 22.68 -14.74
C VAL A 880 36.50 23.56 -15.95
N LYS A 881 36.03 24.79 -15.73
CA LYS A 881 35.86 25.82 -16.76
C LYS A 881 37.07 26.76 -16.69
N HIS A 882 37.84 26.78 -17.78
CA HIS A 882 39.10 27.52 -17.91
C HIS A 882 38.86 28.92 -18.50
N ALA A 883 39.93 29.70 -18.71
CA ALA A 883 39.89 31.07 -19.23
C ALA A 883 38.93 31.25 -20.44
N GLY A 884 39.02 30.36 -21.44
CA GLY A 884 38.19 30.42 -22.65
C GLY A 884 36.71 30.10 -22.44
N ALA A 885 36.30 29.48 -21.32
CA ALA A 885 34.89 29.30 -21.00
C ALA A 885 34.23 30.59 -20.49
N GLY A 886 35.01 31.50 -19.89
CA GLY A 886 34.61 32.86 -19.56
C GLY A 886 34.80 33.88 -20.69
N GLY A 887 35.16 33.43 -21.90
CA GLY A 887 35.39 34.28 -23.06
C GLY A 887 36.78 34.93 -23.16
N GLU A 888 37.74 34.56 -22.31
CA GLU A 888 39.13 35.00 -22.47
C GLU A 888 39.88 34.23 -23.57
N ASN A 889 41.12 34.63 -23.86
CA ASN A 889 41.96 33.95 -24.86
C ASN A 889 42.18 32.48 -24.49
N THR A 890 41.83 31.56 -25.40
CA THR A 890 41.94 30.11 -25.18
C THR A 890 43.38 29.63 -24.99
N ALA A 891 44.38 30.41 -25.43
CA ALA A 891 45.79 30.15 -25.10
C ALA A 891 46.08 30.24 -23.59
N TRP A 892 45.22 30.91 -22.82
CA TRP A 892 45.27 30.99 -21.34
C TRP A 892 44.45 29.90 -20.65
N ASN A 893 43.92 28.91 -21.37
CA ASN A 893 43.34 27.72 -20.75
C ASN A 893 44.40 26.98 -19.93
N THR A 894 44.01 26.51 -18.73
CA THR A 894 44.91 25.80 -17.81
C THR A 894 45.41 24.53 -18.46
N ARG A 895 46.74 24.43 -18.63
CA ARG A 895 47.37 23.39 -19.45
C ARG A 895 47.65 22.11 -18.66
N ASP A 896 48.35 22.23 -17.53
CA ASP A 896 48.74 21.09 -16.70
C ASP A 896 48.23 21.29 -15.27
N PHE A 897 47.48 20.32 -14.74
CA PHE A 897 46.90 20.37 -13.38
C PHE A 897 46.55 18.97 -12.84
N THR A 898 46.37 18.87 -11.52
CA THR A 898 45.81 17.70 -10.84
C THR A 898 44.57 18.07 -10.03
N ILE A 899 43.61 17.14 -9.96
CA ILE A 899 42.45 17.22 -9.07
C ILE A 899 42.65 16.20 -7.95
N GLN A 900 42.45 16.64 -6.71
CA GLN A 900 42.69 15.86 -5.52
C GLN A 900 41.53 15.98 -4.54
N VAL A 901 41.31 14.95 -3.73
CA VAL A 901 40.27 14.89 -2.70
C VAL A 901 40.85 14.51 -1.34
N SER A 902 40.17 14.95 -0.28
CA SER A 902 40.50 14.62 1.11
C SER A 902 39.25 14.63 1.98
N THR A 903 39.20 13.78 3.00
CA THR A 903 38.16 13.83 4.06
C THR A 903 38.57 14.69 5.26
N ASN A 904 39.88 14.97 5.42
CA ASN A 904 40.46 15.61 6.62
C ASN A 904 41.27 16.90 6.33
N GLY A 905 41.49 17.24 5.06
CA GLY A 905 42.22 18.44 4.62
C GLY A 905 43.74 18.30 4.64
N THR A 906 44.28 17.21 5.20
CA THR A 906 45.72 16.99 5.38
C THR A 906 46.26 15.84 4.54
N THR A 907 45.50 14.75 4.41
CA THR A 907 45.82 13.58 3.58
C THR A 907 45.07 13.69 2.25
N TRP A 908 45.79 13.72 1.13
CA TRP A 908 45.24 14.01 -0.19
C TRP A 908 45.45 12.85 -1.17
N SER A 909 44.39 12.47 -1.88
CA SER A 909 44.41 11.48 -2.96
C SER A 909 44.18 12.17 -4.30
N THR A 910 45.07 11.97 -5.28
CA THR A 910 44.87 12.46 -6.65
C THR A 910 43.85 11.59 -7.37
N VAL A 911 42.81 12.21 -7.93
CA VAL A 911 41.71 11.55 -8.66
C VAL A 911 41.70 11.87 -10.16
N ALA A 912 42.35 12.96 -10.58
CA ALA A 912 42.65 13.23 -11.98
C ALA A 912 44.01 13.93 -12.14
N THR A 913 44.68 13.66 -13.26
CA THR A 913 45.91 14.32 -13.69
C THR A 913 45.75 14.68 -15.16
N VAL A 914 45.97 15.96 -15.50
CA VAL A 914 45.76 16.52 -16.82
C VAL A 914 47.04 17.21 -17.27
N THR A 915 47.44 16.97 -18.51
CA THR A 915 48.55 17.66 -19.16
C THR A 915 48.22 18.04 -20.60
N GLY A 916 48.78 19.15 -21.08
CA GLY A 916 48.60 19.64 -22.44
C GLY A 916 47.17 20.08 -22.78
N ASN A 917 46.34 20.42 -21.79
CA ASN A 917 44.96 20.81 -22.04
C ASN A 917 44.86 22.12 -22.82
N THR A 918 44.03 22.12 -23.86
CA THR A 918 43.67 23.31 -24.66
C THR A 918 42.16 23.60 -24.64
N ALA A 919 41.34 22.74 -24.04
CA ALA A 919 39.89 22.88 -24.02
C ALA A 919 39.42 23.96 -23.03
N ASN A 920 38.36 24.68 -23.41
CA ASN A 920 37.73 25.71 -22.57
C ASN A 920 37.07 25.11 -21.32
N THR A 921 36.55 23.88 -21.42
CA THR A 921 35.95 23.13 -20.31
C THR A 921 36.47 21.70 -20.35
N THR A 922 36.82 21.14 -19.18
CA THR A 922 37.22 19.74 -19.04
C THR A 922 36.37 19.02 -17.99
N THR A 923 35.92 17.81 -18.29
CA THR A 923 35.09 16.98 -17.41
C THR A 923 35.84 15.71 -17.02
N HIS A 924 35.87 15.40 -15.73
CA HIS A 924 36.65 14.31 -15.14
C HIS A 924 35.73 13.41 -14.32
N ASN A 925 35.29 12.30 -14.90
CA ASN A 925 34.56 11.26 -14.16
C ASN A 925 35.55 10.48 -13.29
N ILE A 926 35.23 10.28 -12.02
CA ILE A 926 36.06 9.57 -11.05
C ILE A 926 35.28 8.39 -10.44
N THR A 927 36.00 7.41 -9.88
CA THR A 927 35.36 6.44 -8.97
C THR A 927 34.76 7.21 -7.78
N ALA A 928 33.48 6.98 -7.50
CA ALA A 928 32.74 7.69 -6.46
C ALA A 928 33.49 7.60 -5.11
N THR A 929 33.90 8.75 -4.58
CA THR A 929 34.82 8.86 -3.44
C THR A 929 34.28 9.82 -2.39
N GLN A 930 34.37 9.43 -1.12
CA GLN A 930 34.08 10.30 0.02
C GLN A 930 35.13 11.41 0.13
N ALA A 931 34.70 12.67 0.04
CA ALA A 931 35.53 13.86 0.09
C ALA A 931 34.82 14.99 0.86
N ARG A 932 35.54 15.65 1.76
CA ARG A 932 35.11 16.94 2.33
C ARG A 932 35.81 18.10 1.63
N TYR A 933 37.10 17.94 1.35
CA TYR A 933 37.93 18.95 0.73
C TYR A 933 38.31 18.51 -0.68
N LEU A 934 38.19 19.45 -1.61
CA LEU A 934 38.52 19.30 -3.02
C LEU A 934 39.69 20.23 -3.32
N ARG A 935 40.69 19.81 -4.09
CA ARG A 935 41.82 20.67 -4.48
C ARG A 935 42.16 20.53 -5.95
N LEU A 936 42.22 21.66 -6.64
CA LEU A 936 42.80 21.80 -7.97
C LEU A 936 44.21 22.38 -7.79
N ASN A 937 45.24 21.66 -8.24
CA ASN A 937 46.64 22.10 -8.15
C ASN A 937 47.23 22.24 -9.55
N ILE A 938 47.63 23.46 -9.92
CA ILE A 938 47.99 23.84 -11.29
C ILE A 938 49.52 23.91 -11.41
N THR A 939 50.07 23.15 -12.37
CA THR A 939 51.51 23.07 -12.62
C THR A 939 51.94 23.83 -13.87
N ALA A 940 51.04 23.99 -14.86
CA ALA A 940 51.23 24.91 -15.99
C ALA A 940 49.94 25.72 -16.24
N PRO A 941 49.94 27.04 -15.95
CA PRO A 941 48.72 27.84 -15.94
C PRO A 941 48.18 28.19 -17.34
N THR A 942 49.02 28.20 -18.38
CA THR A 942 48.64 28.53 -19.76
C THR A 942 49.36 27.66 -20.78
N ASN A 943 48.97 27.77 -22.05
CA ASN A 943 49.69 27.20 -23.19
C ASN A 943 50.74 28.16 -23.79
N THR A 944 51.14 29.20 -23.04
CA THR A 944 52.11 30.21 -23.47
C THR A 944 53.28 30.30 -22.49
N THR A 945 54.40 30.88 -22.94
CA THR A 945 55.56 31.16 -22.08
C THR A 945 55.55 32.58 -21.50
N THR A 946 54.65 33.45 -21.95
CA THR A 946 54.57 34.86 -21.55
C THR A 946 53.52 35.15 -20.48
N ASP A 947 52.47 34.35 -20.39
CA ASP A 947 51.45 34.48 -19.34
C ASP A 947 51.58 33.36 -18.29
N THR A 948 51.75 33.76 -17.04
CA THR A 948 51.99 32.89 -15.89
C THR A 948 50.83 32.89 -14.89
N ALA A 949 49.64 33.40 -15.26
CA ALA A 949 48.49 33.50 -14.36
C ALA A 949 47.52 32.32 -14.54
N ALA A 950 47.22 31.62 -13.44
CA ALA A 950 46.15 30.62 -13.42
C ALA A 950 44.79 31.32 -13.46
N ARG A 951 43.82 30.77 -14.21
CA ARG A 951 42.47 31.33 -14.38
C ARG A 951 41.45 30.21 -14.43
N ILE A 952 40.54 30.18 -13.45
CA ILE A 952 39.45 29.20 -13.37
C ILE A 952 38.15 29.96 -13.17
N TYR A 953 37.24 29.80 -14.13
CA TYR A 953 35.90 30.39 -14.09
C TYR A 953 34.96 29.53 -13.24
N GLU A 954 35.05 28.19 -13.30
CA GLU A 954 34.34 27.28 -12.39
C GLU A 954 35.16 26.01 -12.10
N PHE A 955 35.05 25.50 -10.88
CA PHE A 955 35.57 24.24 -10.38
C PHE A 955 34.44 23.46 -9.71
N GLU A 956 33.61 22.86 -10.55
CA GLU A 956 32.39 22.15 -10.18
C GLU A 956 32.71 20.73 -9.74
N ALA A 957 31.98 20.22 -8.75
CA ALA A 957 32.10 18.85 -8.28
C ALA A 957 30.72 18.22 -8.11
N TYR A 958 30.48 17.12 -8.78
CA TYR A 958 29.16 16.48 -8.88
C TYR A 958 29.14 15.14 -8.13
N GLY A 959 28.03 14.81 -7.49
CA GLY A 959 27.90 13.56 -6.75
C GLY A 959 26.60 13.37 -5.98
N THR A 960 26.49 12.26 -5.25
CA THR A 960 25.29 11.83 -4.52
C THR A 960 25.38 12.24 -3.04
N GLY A 961 25.24 13.54 -2.79
CA GLY A 961 25.18 14.12 -1.45
C GLY A 961 23.74 14.44 -1.03
N SER A 962 23.33 14.06 0.18
CA SER A 962 22.23 14.72 0.87
C SER A 962 22.79 16.02 1.48
N ASN A 963 22.23 17.17 1.10
CA ASN A 963 22.76 18.47 1.51
C ASN A 963 22.57 18.69 3.03
N PRO A 964 23.62 18.61 3.87
CA PRO A 964 23.45 18.50 5.32
C PRO A 964 23.36 19.86 6.02
N GLY A 965 23.31 20.96 5.25
CA GLY A 965 22.99 22.29 5.77
C GLY A 965 21.48 22.54 5.93
N ARG A 966 20.62 21.71 5.34
CA ARG A 966 19.18 21.99 5.25
C ARG A 966 18.40 21.49 6.48
N VAL A 967 18.02 22.43 7.36
CA VAL A 967 17.00 22.23 8.39
C VAL A 967 15.63 22.21 7.73
N VAL A 968 15.00 21.05 7.67
CA VAL A 968 13.60 20.93 7.23
C VAL A 968 12.69 21.37 8.37
N LEU A 969 11.94 22.45 8.15
CA LEU A 969 10.95 22.95 9.11
C LEU A 969 9.60 22.25 8.91
N PHE A 970 9.18 22.01 7.67
CA PHE A 970 7.93 21.29 7.38
C PHE A 970 8.01 20.55 6.03
N ASP A 971 7.81 19.24 6.05
CA ASP A 971 7.86 18.34 4.89
C ASP A 971 6.47 17.86 4.41
N GLY A 972 5.40 18.41 4.97
CA GLY A 972 4.03 17.93 4.75
C GLY A 972 3.52 16.92 5.78
N SER A 973 4.38 16.40 6.68
CA SER A 973 3.97 15.32 7.61
C SER A 973 3.46 15.79 8.98
N ASN A 974 4.06 16.84 9.56
CA ASN A 974 3.70 17.34 10.90
C ASN A 974 4.32 18.72 11.20
N MET A 975 3.70 19.47 12.13
CA MET A 975 4.15 20.82 12.52
C MET A 975 5.10 20.85 13.75
N ASN A 976 5.79 19.76 14.09
CA ASN A 976 6.57 19.68 15.34
C ASN A 976 7.72 20.69 15.42
N ASN A 977 8.28 21.13 14.30
CA ASN A 977 9.33 22.16 14.29
C ASN A 977 8.79 23.60 14.45
N PHE A 978 7.47 23.77 14.52
CA PHE A 978 6.81 25.04 14.77
C PHE A 978 6.14 25.07 16.16
N VAL A 979 5.82 26.28 16.61
CA VAL A 979 5.12 26.58 17.86
C VAL A 979 4.13 27.72 17.60
N GLY A 980 2.94 27.68 18.21
CA GLY A 980 1.98 28.78 18.14
C GLY A 980 2.47 30.02 18.88
N SER A 981 1.92 31.20 18.56
CA SER A 981 2.29 32.48 19.20
C SER A 981 2.14 32.50 20.73
N ASN A 982 1.33 31.61 21.31
CA ASN A 982 1.16 31.43 22.75
C ASN A 982 2.16 30.43 23.38
N GLY A 983 3.11 29.90 22.62
CA GLY A 983 4.05 28.84 23.05
C GLY A 983 3.49 27.42 23.01
N GLY A 984 2.22 27.25 22.62
CA GLY A 984 1.53 25.97 22.51
C GLY A 984 1.85 25.19 21.23
N ALA A 985 1.27 23.99 21.12
CA ALA A 985 1.30 23.21 19.88
C ALA A 985 0.59 23.98 18.74
N VAL A 986 1.06 23.79 17.51
CA VAL A 986 0.41 24.36 16.32
C VAL A 986 -0.91 23.62 16.06
N THR A 987 -1.99 24.38 15.88
CA THR A 987 -3.35 23.89 15.59
C THR A 987 -3.75 24.04 14.13
N TRP A 988 -2.86 24.58 13.29
CA TRP A 988 -3.05 24.75 11.85
C TRP A 988 -3.32 23.38 11.18
N PRO A 989 -4.46 23.19 10.47
CA PRO A 989 -4.82 21.93 9.84
C PRO A 989 -3.81 21.46 8.77
N LEU A 990 -3.64 20.14 8.61
CA LEU A 990 -2.96 19.56 7.45
C LEU A 990 -3.98 19.29 6.34
N GLY A 991 -3.68 19.70 5.11
CA GLY A 991 -4.59 19.57 3.98
C GLY A 991 -3.94 20.05 2.67
N ASN A 992 -4.53 19.72 1.52
CA ASN A 992 -4.03 20.14 0.18
C ASN A 992 -2.55 19.79 -0.13
N GLY A 993 -1.94 18.86 0.62
CA GLY A 993 -0.49 18.59 0.54
C GLY A 993 0.42 19.59 1.26
N GLY A 994 -0.15 20.39 2.17
CA GLY A 994 0.54 21.36 3.02
C GLY A 994 -0.14 21.55 4.38
N VAL A 995 0.09 22.71 4.99
CA VAL A 995 -0.54 23.16 6.24
C VAL A 995 -1.35 24.43 5.97
N GLU A 996 -2.60 24.47 6.43
CA GLU A 996 -3.53 25.59 6.29
C GLU A 996 -3.24 26.68 7.32
N VAL A 997 -3.16 27.94 6.90
CA VAL A 997 -3.02 29.10 7.80
C VAL A 997 -4.33 29.29 8.58
N LEU A 998 -4.34 28.96 9.89
CA LEU A 998 -5.56 29.11 10.71
C LEU A 998 -5.30 29.16 12.23
N GLY A 999 -5.67 30.28 12.86
CA GLY A 999 -5.71 30.41 14.32
C GLY A 999 -4.49 31.12 14.93
N GLY A 1000 -3.96 32.13 14.23
CA GLY A 1000 -2.85 32.99 14.66
C GLY A 1000 -1.47 32.49 14.24
N ASP A 1001 -0.52 33.42 14.16
CA ASP A 1001 0.85 33.17 13.68
C ASP A 1001 1.56 31.99 14.38
N ILE A 1002 2.40 31.31 13.61
CA ILE A 1002 3.31 30.27 14.08
C ILE A 1002 4.77 30.66 13.85
N ARG A 1003 5.66 30.17 14.72
CA ARG A 1003 7.12 30.42 14.68
C ARG A 1003 7.88 29.11 14.62
N SER A 1004 8.98 29.06 13.88
CA SER A 1004 9.93 27.95 13.97
C SER A 1004 10.53 27.88 15.39
N ARG A 1005 10.70 26.68 15.94
CA ARG A 1005 11.34 26.48 17.25
C ARG A 1005 12.82 26.84 17.23
N GLN A 1006 13.46 26.71 16.08
CA GLN A 1006 14.83 27.15 15.86
C GLN A 1006 14.86 28.61 15.40
N SER A 1007 15.96 29.30 15.71
CA SER A 1007 16.25 30.67 15.29
C SER A 1007 17.50 30.71 14.42
N PHE A 1008 17.50 31.56 13.40
CA PHE A 1008 18.47 31.57 12.32
C PHE A 1008 19.17 32.93 12.20
N GLY A 1009 20.44 32.92 11.81
CA GLY A 1009 21.26 34.11 11.55
C GLY A 1009 21.10 34.57 10.11
N ASP A 1010 22.15 34.40 9.32
CA ASP A 1010 22.06 34.41 7.87
C ASP A 1010 21.59 33.02 7.40
N PHE A 1011 20.83 32.96 6.31
CA PHE A 1011 20.31 31.70 5.79
C PHE A 1011 19.80 31.81 4.36
N ARG A 1012 19.71 30.66 3.69
CA ARG A 1012 18.76 30.45 2.58
C ARG A 1012 17.49 29.83 3.12
N LEU A 1013 16.33 30.25 2.63
CA LEU A 1013 15.01 29.69 2.95
C LEU A 1013 14.35 29.31 1.64
N HIS A 1014 13.71 28.15 1.61
CA HIS A 1014 12.72 27.82 0.61
C HIS A 1014 11.41 27.51 1.30
N ILE A 1015 10.33 27.96 0.67
CA ILE A 1015 8.98 27.78 1.13
C ILE A 1015 8.05 27.77 -0.08
N GLU A 1016 7.18 26.77 -0.13
CA GLU A 1016 6.10 26.73 -1.10
C GLU A 1016 4.82 27.23 -0.44
N PHE A 1017 4.02 28.02 -1.16
CA PHE A 1017 2.74 28.53 -0.71
C PHE A 1017 1.66 28.32 -1.79
N TRP A 1018 0.41 28.33 -1.37
CA TRP A 1018 -0.76 28.14 -2.23
C TRP A 1018 -1.86 29.08 -1.79
N GLU A 1019 -2.47 29.74 -2.76
CA GLU A 1019 -3.48 30.78 -2.54
C GLU A 1019 -4.83 30.28 -3.09
N PRO A 1020 -5.92 30.42 -2.31
CA PRO A 1020 -7.25 29.99 -2.74
C PRO A 1020 -7.82 30.92 -3.82
N ASN A 1021 -8.59 30.34 -4.75
CA ASN A 1021 -9.38 31.11 -5.71
C ASN A 1021 -10.58 31.76 -5.00
N LEU A 1022 -10.39 33.00 -4.53
CA LEU A 1022 -11.40 33.74 -3.79
C LEU A 1022 -12.43 34.40 -4.74
N PRO A 1023 -13.68 34.62 -4.28
CA PRO A 1023 -14.71 35.28 -5.08
C PRO A 1023 -14.26 36.67 -5.57
N ALA A 1024 -14.66 37.05 -6.79
CA ALA A 1024 -14.24 38.29 -7.44
C ALA A 1024 -14.61 39.60 -6.71
N ASN A 1025 -15.41 39.54 -5.65
CA ASN A 1025 -15.70 40.66 -4.74
C ASN A 1025 -14.76 40.75 -3.53
N VAL A 1026 -13.79 39.84 -3.40
CA VAL A 1026 -12.68 39.90 -2.43
C VAL A 1026 -11.47 40.50 -3.16
N THR A 1027 -11.04 41.68 -2.73
CA THR A 1027 -10.08 42.51 -3.49
C THR A 1027 -9.02 43.14 -2.58
N GLY A 1028 -7.83 43.40 -3.14
CA GLY A 1028 -6.71 44.00 -2.40
C GLY A 1028 -6.25 43.11 -1.24
N GLN A 1029 -5.90 43.73 -0.11
CA GLN A 1029 -5.31 43.06 1.06
C GLN A 1029 -6.17 41.99 1.76
N ALA A 1030 -7.39 41.68 1.30
CA ALA A 1030 -8.18 40.54 1.77
C ALA A 1030 -8.07 39.30 0.84
N ARG A 1031 -7.36 39.43 -0.29
CA ARG A 1031 -7.29 38.42 -1.35
C ARG A 1031 -6.15 37.42 -1.07
N GLY A 1032 -6.34 36.56 -0.07
CA GLY A 1032 -5.39 35.48 0.26
C GLY A 1032 -4.15 35.96 1.01
N ASN A 1033 -4.32 36.86 1.99
CA ASN A 1033 -3.21 37.54 2.67
C ASN A 1033 -2.51 36.63 3.70
N SER A 1034 -1.18 36.62 3.65
CA SER A 1034 -0.30 36.05 4.68
C SER A 1034 1.09 36.70 4.56
N GLY A 1035 2.00 36.34 5.47
CA GLY A 1035 3.34 36.92 5.51
C GLY A 1035 4.39 35.94 6.02
N ILE A 1036 5.54 35.92 5.35
CA ILE A 1036 6.71 35.13 5.74
C ILE A 1036 7.75 36.05 6.36
N TYR A 1037 7.90 35.97 7.68
CA TYR A 1037 8.76 36.84 8.46
C TYR A 1037 10.15 36.22 8.68
N LEU A 1038 11.15 36.86 8.10
CA LEU A 1038 12.57 36.58 8.27
C LEU A 1038 13.02 37.10 9.64
N GLN A 1039 13.56 36.22 10.49
CA GLN A 1039 13.93 36.51 11.90
C GLN A 1039 12.81 37.09 12.77
N ASP A 1040 11.53 36.84 12.46
CA ASP A 1040 10.36 37.49 13.12
C ASP A 1040 10.31 39.03 12.91
N ARG A 1041 11.11 39.58 11.97
CA ARG A 1041 11.40 41.03 11.83
C ARG A 1041 11.03 41.64 10.48
N TYR A 1042 11.28 40.92 9.39
CA TYR A 1042 11.12 41.43 8.02
C TYR A 1042 10.21 40.51 7.21
N GLU A 1043 9.10 41.04 6.76
CA GLU A 1043 7.98 40.37 6.09
C GLU A 1043 8.19 40.38 4.59
N LEU A 1044 8.17 39.17 4.02
CA LEU A 1044 7.95 38.93 2.60
C LEU A 1044 6.46 38.61 2.42
N GLN A 1045 5.77 39.45 1.66
CA GLN A 1045 4.31 39.42 1.55
C GLN A 1045 3.81 38.24 0.70
N VAL A 1046 2.73 37.58 1.14
CA VAL A 1046 1.95 36.58 0.38
C VAL A 1046 0.55 37.14 0.15
N LEU A 1047 0.10 37.15 -1.10
CA LEU A 1047 -1.17 37.73 -1.54
C LEU A 1047 -1.49 37.24 -2.96
N ASP A 1048 -2.77 37.05 -3.29
CA ASP A 1048 -3.16 36.74 -4.67
C ASP A 1048 -3.07 38.00 -5.56
N SER A 1049 -1.84 38.25 -6.03
CA SER A 1049 -1.51 39.27 -7.03
C SER A 1049 -1.61 38.73 -8.47
N TRP A 1050 -2.25 37.57 -8.71
CA TRP A 1050 -2.38 37.03 -10.07
C TRP A 1050 -3.21 37.95 -10.95
N GLY A 1051 -2.65 38.30 -12.10
CA GLY A 1051 -3.25 39.21 -13.08
C GLY A 1051 -3.07 40.70 -12.76
N ASP A 1052 -2.53 41.07 -11.59
CA ASP A 1052 -2.21 42.48 -11.32
C ASP A 1052 -0.92 42.89 -12.03
N THR A 1053 -0.96 44.05 -12.68
CA THR A 1053 0.20 44.66 -13.36
C THR A 1053 0.84 45.76 -12.52
N THR A 1054 0.31 46.03 -11.34
CA THR A 1054 0.75 47.07 -10.40
C THR A 1054 1.84 46.51 -9.47
N LEU A 1055 3.06 47.03 -9.56
CA LEU A 1055 4.14 46.69 -8.63
C LEU A 1055 4.10 47.63 -7.43
N ALA A 1056 3.42 47.23 -6.36
CA ALA A 1056 3.33 47.98 -5.10
C ALA A 1056 4.09 47.30 -3.95
N ASN A 1057 4.34 48.03 -2.86
CA ASN A 1057 5.13 47.56 -1.72
C ASN A 1057 4.30 46.84 -0.65
N ASP A 1058 3.04 46.54 -0.94
CA ASP A 1058 2.08 45.76 -0.18
C ASP A 1058 1.52 44.55 -0.98
N GLU A 1059 1.97 44.34 -2.21
CA GLU A 1059 1.62 43.20 -3.07
C GLU A 1059 2.55 41.98 -2.84
N CYS A 1060 2.16 40.82 -3.36
CA CYS A 1060 2.90 39.56 -3.22
C CYS A 1060 4.34 39.67 -3.70
N GLY A 1061 5.27 39.10 -2.94
CA GLY A 1061 6.71 39.20 -3.20
C GLY A 1061 7.34 40.55 -2.83
N SER A 1062 6.58 41.52 -2.31
CA SER A 1062 7.14 42.76 -1.75
C SER A 1062 7.85 42.52 -0.41
N ILE A 1063 8.81 43.39 -0.11
CA ILE A 1063 9.27 43.58 1.27
C ILE A 1063 8.30 44.57 1.90
N TYR A 1064 7.41 44.08 2.76
CA TYR A 1064 6.14 44.75 3.08
C TYR A 1064 6.33 46.18 3.62
N GLY A 1065 5.61 47.13 3.02
CA GLY A 1065 5.68 48.57 3.32
C GLY A 1065 7.01 49.24 2.95
N LYS A 1066 7.98 48.53 2.36
CA LYS A 1066 9.34 49.03 2.08
C LYS A 1066 9.70 49.05 0.60
N LEU A 1067 9.51 47.93 -0.10
CA LEU A 1067 9.99 47.78 -1.48
C LEU A 1067 9.09 46.83 -2.30
N ALA A 1068 8.55 47.35 -3.39
CA ALA A 1068 7.82 46.58 -4.39
C ALA A 1068 8.75 45.56 -5.10
N PRO A 1069 8.26 44.38 -5.50
CA PRO A 1069 9.04 43.44 -6.30
C PRO A 1069 9.37 44.05 -7.67
N SER A 1070 10.51 43.68 -8.25
CA SER A 1070 10.93 44.19 -9.58
C SER A 1070 10.12 43.63 -10.74
N ALA A 1071 9.38 42.53 -10.51
CA ALA A 1071 8.42 41.93 -11.43
C ALA A 1071 7.35 41.18 -10.64
N ASN A 1072 6.13 41.10 -11.17
CA ASN A 1072 5.11 40.18 -10.68
C ASN A 1072 5.39 38.79 -11.29
N ALA A 1073 5.63 37.79 -10.45
CA ALA A 1073 5.88 36.41 -10.86
C ALA A 1073 4.78 35.44 -10.38
N ALA A 1074 3.62 35.97 -9.97
CA ALA A 1074 2.47 35.18 -9.55
C ALA A 1074 2.06 34.16 -10.62
N THR A 1075 1.53 33.03 -10.16
CA THR A 1075 0.76 32.10 -10.99
C THR A 1075 -0.71 32.13 -10.55
N ALA A 1076 -1.61 31.51 -11.34
CA ALA A 1076 -3.03 31.53 -11.03
C ALA A 1076 -3.34 30.96 -9.63
N PRO A 1077 -4.39 31.45 -8.94
CA PRO A 1077 -4.87 30.83 -7.72
C PRO A 1077 -5.14 29.33 -7.91
N GLU A 1078 -5.10 28.60 -6.80
CA GLU A 1078 -5.11 27.14 -6.76
C GLU A 1078 -3.85 26.45 -7.33
N THR A 1079 -2.81 27.21 -7.71
CA THR A 1079 -1.47 26.68 -8.02
C THR A 1079 -0.48 26.90 -6.88
N TRP A 1080 0.50 25.99 -6.77
CA TRP A 1080 1.58 26.09 -5.79
C TRP A 1080 2.71 26.98 -6.32
N GLN A 1081 3.11 27.94 -5.50
CA GLN A 1081 4.12 28.96 -5.76
C GLN A 1081 5.34 28.76 -4.84
N THR A 1082 6.50 29.30 -5.20
CA THR A 1082 7.75 29.15 -4.43
C THR A 1082 8.40 30.49 -4.15
N TYR A 1083 8.95 30.64 -2.94
CA TYR A 1083 10.01 31.60 -2.66
C TYR A 1083 11.30 30.88 -2.32
N ASP A 1084 12.36 31.22 -3.04
CA ASP A 1084 13.75 30.93 -2.69
C ASP A 1084 14.41 32.24 -2.24
N VAL A 1085 14.65 32.34 -0.93
CA VAL A 1085 15.14 33.54 -0.26
C VAL A 1085 16.59 33.33 0.17
N THR A 1086 17.47 34.29 -0.10
CA THR A 1086 18.79 34.38 0.54
C THR A 1086 18.79 35.61 1.45
N PHE A 1087 18.89 35.40 2.76
CA PHE A 1087 18.78 36.44 3.77
C PHE A 1087 20.07 36.60 4.56
N ARG A 1088 20.48 37.85 4.75
CA ARG A 1088 21.59 38.27 5.61
C ARG A 1088 21.08 39.22 6.70
N ALA A 1089 21.22 38.82 7.95
CA ALA A 1089 20.80 39.60 9.09
C ALA A 1089 21.55 40.94 9.19
N ALA A 1090 20.87 41.95 9.75
CA ALA A 1090 21.48 43.22 10.12
C ALA A 1090 22.71 43.01 11.03
N ARG A 1091 23.74 43.84 10.86
CA ARG A 1091 24.99 43.73 11.63
C ARG A 1091 25.02 44.74 12.77
N PHE A 1092 25.59 44.34 13.89
CA PHE A 1092 25.70 45.11 15.12
C PHE A 1092 27.12 45.00 15.67
N ASN A 1093 27.61 46.07 16.30
CA ASN A 1093 28.87 46.02 17.04
C ASN A 1093 28.69 45.42 18.45
N ALA A 1094 29.79 45.22 19.17
CA ALA A 1094 29.79 44.65 20.52
C ALA A 1094 29.02 45.48 21.57
N SER A 1095 28.71 46.76 21.28
CA SER A 1095 27.88 47.63 22.12
C SER A 1095 26.39 47.58 21.75
N GLY A 1096 25.99 46.71 20.81
CA GLY A 1096 24.60 46.58 20.36
C GLY A 1096 24.14 47.68 19.39
N VAL A 1097 25.05 48.48 18.83
CA VAL A 1097 24.71 49.54 17.86
C VAL A 1097 24.73 48.94 16.44
N LYS A 1098 23.69 49.19 15.64
CA LYS A 1098 23.60 48.72 14.25
C LYS A 1098 24.71 49.34 13.40
N THR A 1099 25.47 48.49 12.72
CA THR A 1099 26.53 48.88 11.78
C THR A 1099 26.11 48.68 10.32
N GLU A 1100 25.21 47.73 10.04
CA GLU A 1100 24.68 47.52 8.69
C GLU A 1100 23.22 47.04 8.70
N ASN A 1101 22.47 47.45 7.68
CA ASN A 1101 21.12 46.98 7.38
C ASN A 1101 21.09 45.48 7.02
N ALA A 1102 19.93 44.83 7.22
CA ALA A 1102 19.70 43.50 6.68
C ALA A 1102 19.71 43.54 5.15
N ARG A 1103 19.97 42.39 4.51
CA ARG A 1103 19.94 42.24 3.05
C ARG A 1103 19.18 41.00 2.63
N VAL A 1104 18.48 41.07 1.51
CA VAL A 1104 17.70 39.94 0.99
C VAL A 1104 17.77 39.84 -0.54
N THR A 1105 17.87 38.61 -1.04
CA THR A 1105 17.53 38.23 -2.41
C THR A 1105 16.30 37.34 -2.35
N VAL A 1106 15.31 37.58 -3.20
CA VAL A 1106 14.09 36.76 -3.31
C VAL A 1106 13.92 36.35 -4.77
N VAL A 1107 13.79 35.04 -4.98
CA VAL A 1107 13.39 34.44 -6.25
C VAL A 1107 11.98 33.88 -6.06
N TRP A 1108 11.02 34.40 -6.81
CA TRP A 1108 9.61 34.00 -6.78
C TRP A 1108 9.30 33.22 -8.06
N ASN A 1109 8.86 31.97 -7.93
CA ASN A 1109 8.54 31.09 -9.08
C ASN A 1109 9.67 31.02 -10.13
N GLY A 1110 10.93 31.08 -9.69
CA GLY A 1110 12.13 31.09 -10.54
C GLY A 1110 12.57 32.47 -11.07
N VAL A 1111 11.83 33.55 -10.80
CA VAL A 1111 12.14 34.93 -11.19
C VAL A 1111 12.75 35.70 -10.02
N THR A 1112 13.93 36.28 -10.18
CA THR A 1112 14.55 37.14 -9.15
C THR A 1112 13.82 38.47 -9.04
N VAL A 1113 12.97 38.62 -8.02
CA VAL A 1113 12.17 39.83 -7.78
C VAL A 1113 12.83 40.83 -6.83
N HIS A 1114 13.74 40.35 -5.96
CA HIS A 1114 14.67 41.19 -5.18
C HIS A 1114 16.08 40.63 -5.32
N ASN A 1115 17.09 41.48 -5.55
CA ASN A 1115 18.48 41.04 -5.64
C ASN A 1115 19.38 41.82 -4.67
N ASN A 1116 19.74 41.17 -3.55
CA ASN A 1116 20.63 41.68 -2.50
C ASN A 1116 20.24 43.07 -1.97
N VAL A 1117 18.95 43.38 -1.96
CA VAL A 1117 18.38 44.68 -1.55
C VAL A 1117 18.55 44.89 -0.05
N GLN A 1118 18.71 46.13 0.39
CA GLN A 1118 18.79 46.46 1.82
C GLN A 1118 17.40 46.62 2.43
N ILE A 1119 17.22 46.15 3.66
CA ILE A 1119 16.05 46.44 4.49
C ILE A 1119 16.53 47.29 5.68
N ASP A 1120 16.03 48.53 5.78
CA ASP A 1120 16.55 49.57 6.66
C ASP A 1120 16.02 49.52 8.11
N GLY A 1121 14.96 48.74 8.34
CA GLY A 1121 14.37 48.45 9.64
C GLY A 1121 13.32 47.34 9.51
N PRO A 1122 12.61 46.97 10.59
CA PRO A 1122 11.57 45.95 10.55
C PRO A 1122 10.35 46.44 9.75
N THR A 1123 9.50 45.50 9.34
CA THR A 1123 8.28 45.75 8.55
C THR A 1123 7.04 45.35 9.34
N GLY A 1124 5.86 45.88 8.97
CA GLY A 1124 4.56 45.41 9.48
C GLY A 1124 4.52 45.24 11.01
N ASN A 1125 4.09 44.06 11.45
CA ASN A 1125 4.09 43.64 12.86
C ASN A 1125 5.39 42.89 13.25
N GLY A 1126 6.52 43.27 12.68
CA GLY A 1126 7.83 42.69 12.92
C GLY A 1126 8.41 43.08 14.28
N ALA A 1127 9.16 42.16 14.89
CA ALA A 1127 9.94 42.42 16.09
C ALA A 1127 11.03 43.50 15.84
N PRO A 1128 11.50 44.20 16.88
CA PRO A 1128 12.65 45.10 16.75
C PRO A 1128 13.92 44.39 16.23
N GLU A 1129 14.74 45.10 15.47
CA GLU A 1129 16.07 44.61 15.10
C GLU A 1129 16.97 44.49 16.34
N GLY A 1130 17.90 43.54 16.31
CA GLY A 1130 18.90 43.38 17.35
C GLY A 1130 19.95 42.33 16.97
N PRO A 1131 21.04 42.20 17.76
CA PRO A 1131 22.16 41.30 17.46
C PRO A 1131 21.80 39.81 17.58
N SER A 1132 20.63 39.46 18.14
CA SER A 1132 20.16 38.09 18.23
C SER A 1132 19.63 37.55 16.90
N VAL A 1133 19.83 36.24 16.70
CA VAL A 1133 19.11 35.42 15.71
C VAL A 1133 17.60 35.38 16.03
N GLY A 1134 16.76 35.07 15.03
CA GLY A 1134 15.30 34.98 15.19
C GLY A 1134 14.68 33.85 14.36
N PRO A 1135 13.45 33.42 14.69
CA PRO A 1135 12.76 32.33 13.99
C PRO A 1135 12.24 32.78 12.61
N ILE A 1136 11.81 31.81 11.79
CA ILE A 1136 10.88 32.07 10.69
C ILE A 1136 9.48 32.13 11.30
N ARG A 1137 8.73 33.21 11.05
CA ARG A 1137 7.30 33.30 11.38
C ARG A 1137 6.46 33.19 10.11
N LEU A 1138 5.38 32.43 10.18
CA LEU A 1138 4.30 32.42 9.19
C LEU A 1138 3.09 33.08 9.82
N GLN A 1139 2.54 34.08 9.16
CA GLN A 1139 1.46 34.91 9.67
C GLN A 1139 0.08 34.32 9.33
N ASP A 1140 -0.85 34.41 10.28
CA ASP A 1140 -2.28 34.35 10.00
C ASP A 1140 -2.84 35.77 10.04
N HIS A 1141 -3.27 36.29 8.88
CA HIS A 1141 -3.85 37.62 8.77
C HIS A 1141 -5.28 37.69 9.35
N GLY A 1142 -5.95 36.55 9.51
CA GLY A 1142 -7.30 36.45 10.09
C GLY A 1142 -8.44 36.83 9.14
N ASP A 1143 -8.20 36.84 7.83
CA ASP A 1143 -9.24 37.13 6.84
C ASP A 1143 -10.30 36.03 6.78
N PRO A 1144 -11.60 36.36 6.63
CA PRO A 1144 -12.67 35.38 6.58
C PRO A 1144 -12.77 34.73 5.19
N GLY A 1145 -12.44 33.45 5.08
CA GLY A 1145 -12.62 32.70 3.83
C GLY A 1145 -11.91 31.34 3.81
N ALA A 1146 -11.55 30.91 2.59
CA ALA A 1146 -10.53 29.89 2.42
C ALA A 1146 -9.15 30.50 2.67
N ASN A 1147 -8.23 29.73 3.24
CA ASN A 1147 -6.94 30.23 3.72
C ASN A 1147 -5.78 29.87 2.78
N VAL A 1148 -4.66 30.57 2.95
CA VAL A 1148 -3.36 30.23 2.35
C VAL A 1148 -2.89 28.89 2.93
N PHE A 1149 -2.18 28.10 2.11
CA PHE A 1149 -1.46 26.91 2.60
C PHE A 1149 0.04 27.06 2.38
N TYR A 1150 0.85 26.48 3.27
CA TYR A 1150 2.31 26.38 3.11
C TYR A 1150 2.77 24.93 3.03
N ARG A 1151 3.88 24.64 2.33
CA ARG A 1151 4.55 23.31 2.34
C ARG A 1151 6.04 23.41 2.02
N ASN A 1152 6.74 22.27 2.10
CA ASN A 1152 8.15 22.10 1.74
C ASN A 1152 9.06 23.20 2.30
N ILE A 1153 8.91 23.51 3.59
CA ILE A 1153 9.62 24.60 4.25
C ILE A 1153 10.97 24.10 4.74
N TRP A 1154 12.05 24.70 4.27
CA TRP A 1154 13.39 24.38 4.75
C TRP A 1154 14.32 25.59 4.77
N VAL A 1155 15.22 25.60 5.74
CA VAL A 1155 16.22 26.65 5.96
C VAL A 1155 17.61 26.04 5.88
N GLU A 1156 18.51 26.63 5.10
CA GLU A 1156 19.94 26.30 5.06
C GLU A 1156 20.71 27.46 5.71
N PRO A 1157 21.16 27.33 6.99
CA PRO A 1157 21.92 28.38 7.66
C PRO A 1157 23.21 28.69 6.91
N MET A 1158 23.50 29.98 6.76
CA MET A 1158 24.73 30.48 6.17
C MET A 1158 25.73 30.87 7.27
N THR A 1159 26.98 30.46 7.09
CA THR A 1159 28.11 30.71 8.00
C THR A 1159 28.88 31.97 7.62
#